data_AF-A0A9P7X6H3-F1
#
_entry.id   AF-A0A9P7X6H3-F1
#
_cell.length_a   1.000
_cell.length_b   1.000
_cell.length_c   1.000
_cell.angle_alpha   90.00
_cell.angle_beta   90.00
_cell.angle_gamma   90.00
#
_symmetry.space_group_name_H-M   'P 1'
#
loop_
_entity.id
_entity.type
_entity.pdbx_description
1 polymer ?
#
loop_
_entity_poly.entity_id
_entity_poly.type
_entity_poly.pdbx_seq_one_letter_code
_entity_poly.pdbx_strand_id
1 'polypeptide(L)'
;MVAISPSFLVSALSQIAPLTKRAAPVLPAGWTYQNCYKDSSSSRLLPSQLYSGSANSLDSCVAKCNTAGYVFAGAEYGAECWCANSLNGSLQVASCAKPCSGDSSQTCGDGDRISVFSKTGGSSTSSYQSYGCYVDSDTRVLPQKLLSSSSMTTATCQSFCASQSPSLPYFGTENGNECWCGSSLPPSSALAAQSECQTACAGDSTSRCGGGWRISVYGASPSSSSASASSTTSSTPSSSASASSSWTSLGCYVDQNPRTLSSLSFQDAAMTPTLCQQKCTGYTYSGVESATECYCGNSLSTTQASTSCSTSCSGDSTKKCGGTWAINIYKYGLTSASGSASMTATSSSASATASGGSTPSGSSGTWWIANSSNTGKIVVAHFIVGNAYVSAALILNLDSNIDHADISFHVFIQSRTSADWTTDIKLAAAQGIDAFALNLGIDSWQPARMQNAYDAASALSSQGITFKMFLSFDMTSLNCGSTQTITALLKQFATHPAQLETSAGEMWVSTFAGGECGGNMWKSTLDASGYSYRFIPAFFNDISGSSLKSQVPAIGGDFLWGGGWPSGNTPITWDNDAYRIARNGLNRGAGDLYMASVSPWFFVHLSSGRNQVFRFDDWLYTERWEMLHDQRANVDVVQVVTWNDWGESHYIASVDPIAGDIPAGAFYATPQYDHTAFLYMTGYYASYYKTGNRPTVTFDKIFMWGRAYSRDLSISDSIGPVQNAGWVSDTLFVILFATGPAQLTVTQGGTIWIANVVAGPNKLSHALVTTTTVTAVLNRNGQNVFTFSTPLTYGQGTPSGYNFNAITASGP
;
A
#
# COMPACT_ATOMS: atom_id res chain seq x y z
N MET A 1 -42.64 41.28 22.19
CA MET A 1 -41.45 42.10 22.53
C MET A 1 -40.81 41.54 23.77
N VAL A 2 -39.69 40.82 23.63
CA VAL A 2 -38.43 41.07 24.35
C VAL A 2 -37.35 40.53 23.40
N ALA A 3 -36.60 41.44 22.78
CA ALA A 3 -35.46 41.10 21.94
C ALA A 3 -34.26 40.83 22.86
N ILE A 4 -33.64 39.66 22.71
CA ILE A 4 -32.36 39.35 23.36
C ILE A 4 -31.28 39.52 22.29
N SER A 5 -30.33 40.44 22.56
CA SER A 5 -29.26 40.85 21.65
C SER A 5 -28.26 39.72 21.33
N PRO A 6 -27.59 39.74 20.16
CA PRO A 6 -26.72 38.64 19.70
C PRO A 6 -25.39 38.50 20.47
N SER A 7 -25.16 39.28 21.52
CA SER A 7 -23.83 39.44 22.13
C SER A 7 -23.54 38.51 23.31
N PHE A 8 -24.47 37.63 23.70
CA PHE A 8 -24.27 36.68 24.82
C PHE A 8 -24.07 35.21 24.41
N LEU A 9 -24.23 34.88 23.12
CA LEU A 9 -23.93 33.54 22.59
C LEU A 9 -22.47 33.38 22.12
N VAL A 10 -21.69 34.47 22.13
CA VAL A 10 -20.29 34.50 21.64
C VAL A 10 -19.27 34.18 22.76
N SER A 11 -19.70 34.01 24.02
CA SER A 11 -18.78 33.78 25.14
C SER A 11 -18.87 32.41 25.82
N ALA A 12 -19.76 31.52 25.38
CA ALA A 12 -19.88 30.15 25.90
C ALA A 12 -19.47 29.05 24.90
N LEU A 13 -19.03 29.42 23.70
CA LEU A 13 -18.53 28.48 22.67
C LEU A 13 -16.99 28.44 22.55
N SER A 14 -16.27 29.19 23.38
CA SER A 14 -14.80 29.22 23.37
C SER A 14 -14.12 28.17 24.26
N GLN A 15 -14.83 27.13 24.70
CA GLN A 15 -14.24 26.03 25.49
C GLN A 15 -14.65 24.61 25.06
N ILE A 16 -15.18 24.42 23.84
CA ILE A 16 -15.16 23.07 23.25
C ILE A 16 -13.89 23.00 22.39
N ALA A 17 -12.82 22.48 22.99
CA ALA A 17 -11.61 22.16 22.27
C ALA A 17 -11.95 21.25 21.06
N PRO A 18 -11.35 21.49 19.88
CA PRO A 18 -11.56 20.65 18.71
C PRO A 18 -11.21 19.21 19.03
N LEU A 19 -12.04 18.25 18.62
CA LEU A 19 -11.67 16.83 18.61
C LEU A 19 -10.62 16.64 17.50
N THR A 20 -9.37 16.89 17.86
CA THR A 20 -8.19 16.59 17.06
C THR A 20 -8.14 15.08 16.82
N LYS A 21 -8.18 14.68 15.53
CA LYS A 21 -7.92 13.31 15.09
C LYS A 21 -6.61 12.86 15.73
N ARG A 22 -6.68 11.77 16.49
CA ARG A 22 -5.56 11.25 17.24
C ARG A 22 -4.48 10.75 16.28
N ALA A 23 -3.26 11.29 16.37
CA ALA A 23 -2.16 10.88 15.51
C ALA A 23 -1.77 9.43 15.84
N ALA A 24 -1.61 8.60 14.81
CA ALA A 24 -1.05 7.28 15.00
C ALA A 24 0.43 7.45 15.42
N PRO A 25 0.88 6.79 16.50
CA PRO A 25 2.25 6.93 16.94
C PRO A 25 3.23 6.37 15.87
N VAL A 26 4.26 7.14 15.55
CA VAL A 26 5.47 6.74 14.84
C VAL A 26 6.31 5.81 15.71
N LEU A 27 6.01 4.52 15.63
CA LEU A 27 6.71 3.49 16.40
C LEU A 27 8.06 3.11 15.76
N PRO A 28 9.08 2.76 16.57
CA PRO A 28 10.28 2.11 16.06
C PRO A 28 9.96 0.83 15.28
N ALA A 29 10.80 0.51 14.28
CA ALA A 29 10.60 -0.67 13.45
C ALA A 29 10.42 -1.96 14.28
N GLY A 30 9.39 -2.72 13.92
CA GLY A 30 9.01 -3.94 14.61
C GLY A 30 8.27 -3.70 15.91
N TRP A 31 7.76 -2.52 16.26
CA TRP A 31 6.82 -2.35 17.37
C TRP A 31 5.38 -2.22 16.87
N THR A 32 4.46 -2.85 17.59
CA THR A 32 3.04 -2.91 17.24
C THR A 32 2.19 -2.65 18.47
N TYR A 33 1.14 -1.84 18.30
CA TYR A 33 0.14 -1.67 19.35
C TYR A 33 -0.58 -2.99 19.59
N GLN A 34 -0.72 -3.37 20.87
CA GLN A 34 -1.36 -4.63 21.25
C GLN A 34 -2.81 -4.40 21.60
N ASN A 35 -3.07 -3.73 22.71
CA ASN A 35 -4.41 -3.38 23.17
C ASN A 35 -4.33 -2.45 24.40
N CYS A 36 -5.50 -2.05 24.91
CA CYS A 36 -5.65 -1.51 26.25
C CYS A 36 -5.83 -2.66 27.26
N TYR A 37 -5.08 -2.65 28.35
CA TYR A 37 -5.11 -3.67 29.39
C TYR A 37 -5.45 -3.06 30.76
N LYS A 38 -6.08 -3.86 31.63
CA LYS A 38 -6.25 -3.49 33.04
C LYS A 38 -4.87 -3.48 33.71
N ASP A 39 -4.59 -2.42 34.45
CA ASP A 39 -3.39 -2.28 35.28
C ASP A 39 -3.76 -2.03 36.75
N SER A 40 -2.83 -2.20 37.67
CA SER A 40 -3.05 -1.89 39.09
C SER A 40 -1.74 -1.57 39.79
N SER A 41 -1.76 -0.57 40.67
CA SER A 41 -0.61 -0.19 41.50
C SER A 41 -0.12 -1.30 42.44
N SER A 42 -0.98 -2.26 42.80
CA SER A 42 -0.60 -3.43 43.61
C SER A 42 -0.12 -4.63 42.79
N SER A 43 -0.32 -4.63 41.48
CA SER A 43 0.06 -5.71 40.56
C SER A 43 0.24 -5.16 39.14
N ARG A 44 1.34 -4.42 38.93
CA ARG A 44 1.61 -3.73 37.66
C ARG A 44 1.82 -4.70 36.51
N LEU A 45 1.08 -4.51 35.43
CA LEU A 45 1.17 -5.29 34.20
C LEU A 45 2.55 -5.17 33.53
N LEU A 46 3.09 -3.95 33.53
CA LEU A 46 4.47 -3.64 33.14
C LEU A 46 5.20 -3.11 34.39
N PRO A 47 6.14 -3.86 35.00
CA PRO A 47 6.67 -3.52 36.30
C PRO A 47 7.71 -2.39 36.30
N SER A 48 8.29 -2.01 35.15
CA SER A 48 9.39 -1.04 35.09
C SER A 48 8.90 0.33 34.62
N GLN A 49 8.67 1.29 35.52
CA GLN A 49 8.40 2.68 35.13
C GLN A 49 9.69 3.33 34.62
N LEU A 50 9.72 3.72 33.35
CA LEU A 50 10.90 4.36 32.77
C LEU A 50 10.93 5.86 33.07
N TYR A 51 9.76 6.52 33.08
CA TYR A 51 9.59 7.89 33.53
C TYR A 51 8.11 8.24 33.74
N SER A 52 7.86 9.37 34.40
CA SER A 52 6.56 10.05 34.42
C SER A 52 6.78 11.56 34.19
N GLY A 53 6.00 12.18 33.31
CA GLY A 53 6.18 13.60 33.00
C GLY A 53 5.19 14.19 31.99
N SER A 54 5.16 15.52 31.93
CA SER A 54 4.24 16.29 31.07
C SER A 54 4.53 16.19 29.57
N ALA A 55 5.70 15.68 29.17
CA ALA A 55 6.08 15.51 27.77
C ALA A 55 5.89 14.06 27.25
N ASN A 56 5.13 13.22 27.95
CA ASN A 56 4.92 11.82 27.57
C ASN A 56 4.05 11.68 26.32
N SER A 57 4.46 10.85 25.37
CA SER A 57 3.66 10.35 24.24
C SER A 57 3.88 8.83 24.06
N LEU A 58 3.02 8.18 23.26
CA LEU A 58 3.18 6.75 22.92
C LEU A 58 4.49 6.54 22.16
N ASP A 59 4.84 7.45 21.24
CA ASP A 59 6.11 7.41 20.50
C ASP A 59 7.32 7.48 21.41
N SER A 60 7.33 8.47 22.31
CA SER A 60 8.45 8.68 23.21
C SER A 60 8.57 7.53 24.19
N CYS A 61 7.44 6.97 24.62
CA CYS A 61 7.43 5.84 25.53
C CYS A 61 7.97 4.58 24.86
N VAL A 62 7.45 4.22 23.68
CA VAL A 62 7.90 3.03 22.94
C VAL A 62 9.35 3.18 22.48
N ALA A 63 9.76 4.33 21.98
CA ALA A 63 11.15 4.58 21.57
C ALA A 63 12.13 4.45 22.74
N LYS A 64 11.77 4.95 23.93
CA LYS A 64 12.62 4.85 25.12
C LYS A 64 12.62 3.44 25.70
N CYS A 65 11.50 2.73 25.73
CA CYS A 65 11.47 1.31 26.11
C CYS A 65 12.31 0.45 25.14
N ASN A 66 12.23 0.72 23.83
CA ASN A 66 13.06 0.06 22.82
C ASN A 66 14.55 0.36 23.00
N THR A 67 14.91 1.62 23.30
CA THR A 67 16.29 2.03 23.58
C THR A 67 16.81 1.39 24.88
N ALA A 68 15.94 1.24 25.87
CA ALA A 68 16.23 0.56 27.12
C ALA A 68 16.22 -0.98 27.00
N GLY A 69 15.97 -1.52 25.80
CA GLY A 69 16.06 -2.96 25.51
C GLY A 69 14.84 -3.79 25.93
N TYR A 70 13.72 -3.16 26.27
CA TYR A 70 12.49 -3.86 26.62
C TYR A 70 11.72 -4.33 25.38
N VAL A 71 10.95 -5.41 25.49
CA VAL A 71 10.09 -5.92 24.39
C VAL A 71 8.61 -5.56 24.53
N PHE A 72 8.21 -5.00 25.69
CA PHE A 72 6.92 -4.37 25.93
C PHE A 72 7.10 -2.94 26.43
N ALA A 73 6.18 -2.09 26.03
CA ALA A 73 6.07 -0.69 26.43
C ALA A 73 4.60 -0.38 26.70
N GLY A 74 4.33 0.53 27.63
CA GLY A 74 2.96 0.94 27.88
C GLY A 74 2.86 2.29 28.55
N ALA A 75 1.87 3.06 28.12
CA ALA A 75 1.62 4.38 28.65
C ALA A 75 0.34 4.38 29.49
N GLU A 76 0.43 4.92 30.71
CA GLU A 76 -0.66 4.99 31.68
C GLU A 76 -0.86 6.43 32.15
N TYR A 77 -2.11 6.75 32.51
CA TYR A 77 -2.51 8.00 33.13
C TYR A 77 -2.07 9.29 32.39
N GLY A 78 -1.83 9.22 31.08
CA GLY A 78 -1.38 10.33 30.24
C GLY A 78 0.11 10.66 30.38
N ALA A 79 0.70 10.52 31.57
CA ALA A 79 2.04 11.03 31.88
C ALA A 79 3.09 9.92 32.06
N GLU A 80 2.67 8.68 32.28
CA GLU A 80 3.57 7.61 32.71
C GLU A 80 3.97 6.72 31.54
N CYS A 81 5.22 6.27 31.55
CA CYS A 81 5.75 5.28 30.63
C CYS A 81 6.33 4.10 31.41
N TRP A 82 5.85 2.91 31.09
CA TRP A 82 6.21 1.64 31.70
C TRP A 82 6.76 0.69 30.62
N CYS A 83 7.71 -0.15 31.00
CA CYS A 83 8.33 -1.14 30.11
C CYS A 83 8.39 -2.50 30.80
N ALA A 84 8.50 -3.55 30.01
CA ALA A 84 8.75 -4.90 30.52
C ALA A 84 9.31 -5.82 29.44
N ASN A 85 9.79 -6.98 29.85
CA ASN A 85 10.11 -8.08 28.93
C ASN A 85 9.05 -9.20 28.93
N SER A 86 8.06 -9.10 29.83
CA SER A 86 6.90 -9.98 29.92
C SER A 86 5.74 -9.22 30.55
N LEU A 87 4.50 -9.62 30.23
CA LEU A 87 3.30 -9.07 30.87
C LEU A 87 2.96 -9.85 32.15
N ASN A 88 2.76 -9.15 33.26
CA ASN A 88 2.33 -9.75 34.54
C ASN A 88 0.80 -9.95 34.59
N GLY A 89 0.25 -10.69 33.61
CA GLY A 89 -1.19 -10.84 33.35
C GLY A 89 -1.60 -10.36 31.96
N SER A 90 -2.88 -10.48 31.57
CA SER A 90 -3.32 -10.09 30.21
C SER A 90 -4.82 -9.82 30.06
N LEU A 91 -5.47 -9.20 31.06
CA LEU A 91 -6.89 -8.86 30.95
C LEU A 91 -7.10 -7.61 30.06
N GLN A 92 -7.45 -7.83 28.80
CA GLN A 92 -7.83 -6.79 27.84
C GLN A 92 -9.14 -6.10 28.24
N VAL A 93 -9.23 -4.79 27.98
CA VAL A 93 -10.42 -3.98 28.32
C VAL A 93 -10.83 -3.08 27.15
N ALA A 94 -12.12 -2.72 27.11
CA ALA A 94 -12.77 -2.18 25.91
C ALA A 94 -12.13 -0.91 25.31
N SER A 95 -11.49 -0.04 26.10
CA SER A 95 -10.59 1.00 25.56
C SER A 95 -9.86 1.78 26.66
N CYS A 96 -8.77 2.45 26.26
CA CYS A 96 -8.07 3.48 27.01
C CYS A 96 -8.55 4.84 26.47
N ALA A 97 -8.77 5.85 27.32
CA ALA A 97 -9.40 7.11 26.87
C ALA A 97 -8.55 8.36 27.13
N LYS A 98 -7.60 8.30 28.07
CA LYS A 98 -6.87 9.49 28.54
C LYS A 98 -5.83 9.95 27.51
N PRO A 99 -5.85 11.25 27.11
CA PRO A 99 -4.81 11.81 26.25
C PRO A 99 -3.43 11.76 26.89
N CYS A 100 -2.39 11.60 26.08
CA CYS A 100 -1.01 11.73 26.53
C CYS A 100 -0.70 13.19 26.90
N SER A 101 0.10 13.40 27.94
CA SER A 101 0.41 14.74 28.44
C SER A 101 1.27 15.56 27.46
N GLY A 102 2.15 14.90 26.71
CA GLY A 102 3.05 15.51 25.72
C GLY A 102 2.53 15.50 24.29
N ASP A 103 1.47 14.73 24.03
CA ASP A 103 0.75 14.74 22.76
C ASP A 103 -0.73 14.40 23.01
N SER A 104 -1.57 15.42 23.12
CA SER A 104 -3.00 15.24 23.38
C SER A 104 -3.75 14.55 22.24
N SER A 105 -3.10 14.38 21.08
CA SER A 105 -3.60 13.57 19.98
C SER A 105 -3.29 12.07 20.16
N GLN A 106 -2.67 11.63 21.26
CA GLN A 106 -2.39 10.21 21.50
C GLN A 106 -3.11 9.70 22.74
N THR A 107 -3.38 8.38 22.80
CA THR A 107 -4.07 7.73 23.93
C THR A 107 -3.08 7.05 24.86
N CYS A 108 -2.84 7.59 26.05
CA CYS A 108 -1.91 7.04 27.05
C CYS A 108 -2.66 6.48 28.26
N GLY A 109 -3.40 5.40 28.05
CA GLY A 109 -4.04 4.67 29.17
C GLY A 109 -5.28 5.37 29.75
N ASP A 110 -5.52 5.10 31.03
CA ASP A 110 -6.45 5.76 31.94
C ASP A 110 -6.08 5.37 33.40
N GLY A 111 -6.85 5.78 34.42
CA GLY A 111 -6.70 5.22 35.76
C GLY A 111 -6.93 3.71 35.77
N ASP A 112 -5.94 2.94 36.21
CA ASP A 112 -5.92 1.46 36.20
C ASP A 112 -6.03 0.84 34.77
N ARG A 113 -5.62 1.57 33.73
CA ARG A 113 -5.62 1.10 32.34
C ARG A 113 -4.37 1.54 31.60
N ILE A 114 -3.67 0.61 30.97
CA ILE A 114 -2.41 0.87 30.28
C ILE A 114 -2.51 0.53 28.79
N SER A 115 -2.04 1.44 27.94
CA SER A 115 -1.96 1.24 26.49
C SER A 115 -0.67 0.51 26.14
N VAL A 116 -0.75 -0.76 25.75
CA VAL A 116 0.43 -1.64 25.62
C VAL A 116 0.85 -1.84 24.17
N PHE A 117 2.16 -1.84 23.94
CA PHE A 117 2.84 -2.11 22.69
C PHE A 117 3.84 -3.24 22.90
N SER A 118 4.08 -4.02 21.85
CA SER A 118 5.11 -5.05 21.86
C SER A 118 5.91 -5.07 20.57
N LYS A 119 7.12 -5.60 20.64
CA LYS A 119 7.99 -5.78 19.48
C LYS A 119 7.64 -7.08 18.73
N THR A 120 7.48 -7.08 17.41
CA THR A 120 7.23 -8.25 16.54
C THR A 120 8.36 -9.28 16.72
N GLY A 121 8.00 -10.51 17.09
CA GLY A 121 8.92 -11.52 17.62
C GLY A 121 8.94 -11.62 19.16
N GLY A 122 8.23 -10.72 19.85
CA GLY A 122 7.98 -10.71 21.30
C GLY A 122 6.82 -11.63 21.70
N SER A 123 6.75 -12.83 21.11
CA SER A 123 6.05 -13.94 21.73
C SER A 123 7.05 -14.67 22.62
N SER A 124 6.63 -15.04 23.82
CA SER A 124 7.42 -15.67 24.87
C SER A 124 8.05 -16.99 24.43
N THR A 125 9.24 -16.94 23.83
CA THR A 125 10.18 -18.09 23.77
C THR A 125 11.60 -17.55 23.69
N SER A 126 12.35 -17.67 24.79
CA SER A 126 13.79 -17.43 24.87
C SER A 126 14.52 -18.23 23.79
N SER A 127 15.26 -17.54 22.91
CA SER A 127 16.09 -18.15 21.85
C SER A 127 17.41 -18.75 22.37
N TYR A 128 17.55 -18.90 23.68
CA TYR A 128 18.73 -19.42 24.34
C TYR A 128 18.35 -20.40 25.47
N GLN A 129 19.15 -21.44 25.60
CA GLN A 129 19.11 -22.41 26.68
C GLN A 129 20.13 -22.00 27.75
N SER A 130 19.80 -22.24 29.03
CA SER A 130 20.79 -22.17 30.11
C SER A 130 21.59 -23.47 30.16
N TYR A 131 22.91 -23.33 30.29
CA TYR A 131 23.85 -24.44 30.49
C TYR A 131 24.30 -24.59 31.94
N GLY A 132 23.78 -23.74 32.84
CA GLY A 132 23.99 -23.84 34.29
C GLY A 132 24.90 -22.77 34.87
N CYS A 133 25.14 -22.89 36.17
CA CYS A 133 26.04 -22.05 36.95
C CYS A 133 27.47 -22.62 36.91
N TYR A 134 28.47 -21.77 36.69
CA TYR A 134 29.87 -22.17 36.67
C TYR A 134 30.69 -21.34 37.67
N VAL A 135 31.68 -21.98 38.30
CA VAL A 135 32.74 -21.31 39.05
C VAL A 135 33.58 -20.52 38.07
N ASP A 136 33.63 -19.20 38.24
CA ASP A 136 34.55 -18.33 37.49
C ASP A 136 35.78 -17.99 38.33
N SER A 137 36.84 -17.53 37.67
CA SER A 137 38.10 -17.16 38.31
C SER A 137 38.85 -16.11 37.48
N ASP A 138 40.02 -15.69 37.95
CA ASP A 138 40.92 -14.83 37.15
C ASP A 138 41.22 -15.43 35.76
N THR A 139 41.15 -16.76 35.63
CA THR A 139 41.06 -17.43 34.33
C THR A 139 39.59 -17.57 33.95
N ARG A 140 39.08 -16.57 33.22
CA ARG A 140 37.65 -16.43 32.87
C ARG A 140 37.13 -17.59 32.04
N VAL A 141 36.02 -18.18 32.45
CA VAL A 141 35.38 -19.29 31.72
C VAL A 141 34.74 -18.84 30.39
N LEU A 142 34.42 -17.54 30.24
CA LEU A 142 34.04 -16.89 28.98
C LEU A 142 34.93 -15.64 28.74
N PRO A 143 36.09 -15.79 28.07
CA PRO A 143 37.18 -14.79 28.17
C PRO A 143 37.17 -13.67 27.11
N GLN A 144 36.22 -13.61 26.17
CA GLN A 144 36.44 -12.89 24.90
C GLN A 144 36.05 -11.40 24.95
N LYS A 145 34.87 -11.08 25.48
CA LYS A 145 34.34 -9.71 25.56
C LYS A 145 33.57 -9.52 26.86
N LEU A 146 33.75 -8.35 27.47
CA LEU A 146 33.08 -7.95 28.71
C LEU A 146 32.27 -6.67 28.46
N LEU A 147 31.04 -6.66 28.97
CA LEU A 147 30.24 -5.46 29.20
C LEU A 147 29.81 -5.45 30.66
N SER A 148 30.15 -4.39 31.40
CA SER A 148 29.61 -4.14 32.74
C SER A 148 28.58 -3.01 32.67
N SER A 149 27.39 -3.24 33.20
CA SER A 149 26.28 -2.28 33.13
C SER A 149 25.37 -2.37 34.36
N SER A 150 24.97 -1.21 34.91
CA SER A 150 23.96 -1.13 35.98
C SER A 150 22.55 -1.50 35.49
N SER A 151 22.35 -1.66 34.18
CA SER A 151 21.09 -2.11 33.57
C SER A 151 21.21 -3.51 32.96
N MET A 152 22.11 -4.35 33.49
CA MET A 152 22.37 -5.68 32.95
C MET A 152 21.15 -6.60 33.08
N THR A 153 20.83 -7.33 32.01
CA THR A 153 19.89 -8.46 31.98
C THR A 153 20.49 -9.60 31.15
N THR A 154 19.95 -10.81 31.26
CA THR A 154 20.38 -11.95 30.43
C THR A 154 20.17 -11.67 28.94
N ALA A 155 19.08 -11.01 28.57
CA ALA A 155 18.78 -10.61 27.19
C ALA A 155 19.70 -9.50 26.66
N THR A 156 20.05 -8.52 27.51
CA THR A 156 21.04 -7.49 27.17
C THR A 156 22.40 -8.14 26.91
N CYS A 157 22.77 -9.12 27.74
CA CYS A 157 24.03 -9.83 27.58
C CYS A 157 24.08 -10.67 26.29
N GLN A 158 22.99 -11.38 25.98
CA GLN A 158 22.85 -12.10 24.72
C GLN A 158 23.06 -11.19 23.51
N SER A 159 22.35 -10.05 23.49
CA SER A 159 22.37 -9.11 22.38
C SER A 159 23.75 -8.47 22.22
N PHE A 160 24.40 -8.13 23.33
CA PHE A 160 25.78 -7.66 23.32
C PHE A 160 26.70 -8.71 22.71
N CYS A 161 26.74 -9.94 23.21
CA CYS A 161 27.64 -10.97 22.70
C CYS A 161 27.39 -11.32 21.23
N ALA A 162 26.12 -11.38 20.80
CA ALA A 162 25.76 -11.57 19.40
C ALA A 162 26.23 -10.42 18.49
N SER A 163 26.22 -9.17 18.99
CA SER A 163 26.70 -7.99 18.25
C SER A 163 28.22 -7.94 18.10
N GLN A 164 28.97 -8.60 19.00
CA GLN A 164 30.43 -8.54 18.97
C GLN A 164 31.05 -9.42 17.89
N SER A 165 30.51 -10.63 17.67
CA SER A 165 30.93 -11.51 16.58
C SER A 165 29.98 -12.71 16.41
N PRO A 166 29.70 -13.17 15.18
CA PRO A 166 29.02 -14.45 14.93
C PRO A 166 29.73 -15.68 15.53
N SER A 167 31.03 -15.55 15.89
CA SER A 167 31.86 -16.62 16.43
C SER A 167 31.82 -16.76 17.97
N LEU A 168 30.94 -16.01 18.66
CA LEU A 168 30.77 -16.06 20.11
C LEU A 168 29.36 -16.58 20.50
N PRO A 169 29.07 -17.88 20.28
CA PRO A 169 27.73 -18.44 20.47
C PRO A 169 27.33 -18.62 21.94
N TYR A 170 28.24 -18.41 22.90
CA TYR A 170 27.98 -18.51 24.33
C TYR A 170 28.13 -17.16 25.01
N PHE A 171 27.24 -16.89 25.95
CA PHE A 171 27.28 -15.71 26.79
C PHE A 171 26.95 -16.08 28.23
N GLY A 172 27.37 -15.25 29.18
CA GLY A 172 27.09 -15.49 30.58
C GLY A 172 27.05 -14.21 31.39
N THR A 173 26.22 -14.23 32.43
CA THR A 173 26.02 -13.09 33.33
C THR A 173 26.65 -13.37 34.68
N GLU A 174 27.44 -12.44 35.19
CA GLU A 174 28.15 -12.55 36.48
C GLU A 174 27.84 -11.34 37.38
N ASN A 175 27.79 -11.59 38.69
CA ASN A 175 27.67 -10.59 39.75
C ASN A 175 26.50 -9.57 39.60
N GLY A 176 25.45 -9.94 38.86
CA GLY A 176 24.29 -9.09 38.63
C GLY A 176 24.48 -8.04 37.52
N ASN A 177 25.70 -7.54 37.29
CA ASN A 177 25.95 -6.40 36.40
C ASN A 177 26.95 -6.68 35.25
N GLU A 178 27.52 -7.87 35.16
CA GLU A 178 28.53 -8.20 34.15
C GLU A 178 28.01 -9.17 33.10
N CYS A 179 28.46 -8.98 31.86
CA CYS A 179 28.19 -9.83 30.72
C CYS A 179 29.50 -10.27 30.06
N TRP A 180 29.67 -11.58 29.95
CA TRP A 180 30.86 -12.21 29.40
C TRP A 180 30.50 -13.03 28.16
N CYS A 181 31.31 -12.94 27.11
CA CYS A 181 31.12 -13.67 25.86
C CYS A 181 32.21 -14.73 25.66
N GLY A 182 31.86 -15.87 25.05
CA GLY A 182 32.81 -16.93 24.74
C GLY A 182 32.50 -17.68 23.45
N SER A 183 33.54 -18.26 22.87
CA SER A 183 33.47 -19.06 21.66
C SER A 183 33.14 -20.54 21.93
N SER A 184 33.25 -20.99 23.19
CA SER A 184 33.06 -22.38 23.60
C SER A 184 32.34 -22.47 24.94
N LEU A 185 31.56 -23.54 25.12
CA LEU A 185 30.95 -23.86 26.41
C LEU A 185 32.03 -24.21 27.45
N PRO A 186 31.96 -23.71 28.69
CA PRO A 186 32.92 -24.07 29.73
C PRO A 186 32.89 -25.57 30.09
N PRO A 187 34.03 -26.15 30.51
CA PRO A 187 34.09 -27.57 30.86
C PRO A 187 33.21 -27.89 32.07
N SER A 188 32.62 -29.08 32.08
CA SER A 188 31.71 -29.53 33.16
C SER A 188 32.38 -29.59 34.53
N SER A 189 33.71 -29.69 34.60
CA SER A 189 34.49 -29.63 35.85
C SER A 189 34.39 -28.29 36.58
N ALA A 190 33.94 -27.23 35.89
CA ALA A 190 33.72 -25.90 36.46
C ALA A 190 32.26 -25.66 36.87
N LEU A 191 31.36 -26.65 36.78
CA LEU A 191 29.98 -26.49 37.22
C LEU A 191 29.89 -26.23 38.73
N ALA A 192 29.07 -25.24 39.10
CA ALA A 192 28.73 -24.88 40.47
C ALA A 192 27.26 -25.21 40.78
N ALA A 193 26.87 -25.18 42.05
CA ALA A 193 25.47 -25.35 42.39
C ALA A 193 24.65 -24.16 41.87
N GLN A 194 23.47 -24.42 41.30
CA GLN A 194 22.61 -23.35 40.76
C GLN A 194 22.24 -22.30 41.84
N SER A 195 22.22 -22.69 43.12
CA SER A 195 22.02 -21.80 44.26
C SER A 195 23.13 -20.74 44.44
N GLU A 196 24.28 -20.91 43.79
CA GLU A 196 25.39 -19.94 43.83
C GLU A 196 25.28 -18.86 42.75
N CYS A 197 24.39 -19.04 41.77
CA CYS A 197 24.07 -18.07 40.72
C CYS A 197 22.73 -17.37 40.98
N GLN A 198 22.57 -16.78 42.17
CA GLN A 198 21.30 -16.21 42.62
C GLN A 198 21.30 -14.69 42.77
N THR A 199 22.37 -14.01 42.35
CA THR A 199 22.40 -12.55 42.31
C THR A 199 21.41 -12.04 41.28
N ALA A 200 20.54 -11.12 41.70
CA ALA A 200 19.57 -10.48 40.84
C ALA A 200 20.28 -9.68 39.73
N CYS A 201 19.71 -9.66 38.52
CA CYS A 201 20.26 -8.82 37.45
C CYS A 201 20.07 -7.34 37.81
N ALA A 202 21.08 -6.51 37.55
CA ALA A 202 21.06 -5.09 37.90
C ALA A 202 19.97 -4.31 37.16
N GLY A 203 19.67 -4.70 35.92
CA GLY A 203 18.56 -4.18 35.11
C GLY A 203 17.26 -4.97 35.21
N ASP A 204 17.23 -6.07 35.97
CA ASP A 204 16.04 -6.90 36.17
C ASP A 204 16.14 -7.70 37.47
N SER A 205 15.50 -7.21 38.54
CA SER A 205 15.56 -7.86 39.85
C SER A 205 14.82 -9.21 39.90
N THR A 206 14.00 -9.52 38.88
CA THR A 206 13.22 -10.75 38.79
C THR A 206 14.01 -11.90 38.15
N SER A 207 15.05 -11.59 37.38
CA SER A 207 15.97 -12.56 36.79
C SER A 207 17.23 -12.78 37.65
N ARG A 208 17.98 -13.84 37.35
CA ARG A 208 19.25 -14.17 38.02
C ARG A 208 20.42 -14.05 37.06
N CYS A 209 21.44 -13.32 37.47
CA CYS A 209 22.61 -12.97 36.68
C CYS A 209 23.90 -13.37 37.41
N GLY A 210 24.04 -14.67 37.70
CA GLY A 210 25.24 -15.22 38.34
C GLY A 210 25.35 -14.88 39.83
N GLY A 211 26.57 -14.72 40.30
CA GLY A 211 26.99 -14.42 41.67
C GLY A 211 28.46 -13.96 41.69
N GLY A 212 29.01 -13.61 42.85
CA GLY A 212 30.43 -13.24 42.93
C GLY A 212 31.32 -14.41 42.53
N TRP A 213 32.07 -14.29 41.43
CA TRP A 213 32.83 -15.39 40.80
C TRP A 213 31.97 -16.62 40.44
N ARG A 214 30.71 -16.37 40.09
CA ARG A 214 29.76 -17.39 39.65
C ARG A 214 29.03 -16.87 38.42
N ILE A 215 29.19 -17.55 37.30
CA ILE A 215 28.61 -17.10 36.04
C ILE A 215 27.48 -18.04 35.60
N SER A 216 26.33 -17.46 35.27
CA SER A 216 25.23 -18.20 34.63
C SER A 216 25.46 -18.20 33.12
N VAL A 217 25.66 -19.38 32.52
CA VAL A 217 26.04 -19.52 31.11
C VAL A 217 24.85 -19.93 30.25
N TYR A 218 24.76 -19.35 29.05
CA TYR A 218 23.68 -19.51 28.10
C TYR A 218 24.21 -19.63 26.66
N GLY A 219 23.43 -20.23 25.76
CA GLY A 219 23.75 -20.34 24.34
C GLY A 219 22.61 -20.94 23.52
N ALA A 220 22.77 -21.05 22.21
CA ALA A 220 21.77 -21.66 21.33
C ALA A 220 21.53 -23.14 21.70
N SER A 221 20.27 -23.60 21.59
CA SER A 221 19.93 -25.01 21.84
C SER A 221 20.47 -25.88 20.69
N PRO A 222 21.23 -26.96 20.97
CA PRO A 222 21.71 -27.83 19.90
C PRO A 222 20.53 -28.62 19.35
N SER A 223 20.22 -28.44 18.06
CA SER A 223 19.34 -29.33 17.32
C SER A 223 19.86 -30.76 17.44
N SER A 224 19.08 -31.63 18.08
CA SER A 224 19.36 -33.06 18.20
C SER A 224 19.38 -33.72 16.81
N SER A 225 20.58 -33.95 16.29
CA SER A 225 20.84 -34.89 15.21
C SER A 225 21.90 -35.87 15.70
N SER A 226 21.48 -37.08 16.04
CA SER A 226 22.38 -38.19 16.36
C SER A 226 22.99 -38.74 15.07
N ALA A 227 24.33 -38.73 14.96
CA ALA A 227 25.11 -39.76 14.28
C ALA A 227 26.60 -39.64 14.66
N SER A 228 27.22 -40.81 14.82
CA SER A 228 28.47 -41.10 15.53
C SER A 228 29.75 -40.49 14.95
N ALA A 229 30.75 -40.41 15.84
CA ALA A 229 32.14 -40.06 15.61
C ALA A 229 32.89 -40.99 14.63
N SER A 230 33.83 -40.42 13.85
CA SER A 230 35.25 -40.80 13.94
C SER A 230 36.17 -39.77 13.27
N SER A 231 37.39 -39.69 13.80
CA SER A 231 38.45 -38.68 13.65
C SER A 231 39.34 -38.79 12.41
N THR A 232 39.91 -37.69 11.88
CA THR A 232 41.37 -37.36 11.91
C THR A 232 41.77 -36.04 11.21
N THR A 233 42.45 -35.16 11.98
CA THR A 233 43.61 -34.27 11.73
C THR A 233 43.79 -33.34 10.50
N SER A 234 43.97 -32.03 10.83
CA SER A 234 45.00 -31.05 10.36
C SER A 234 45.03 -30.63 8.87
N SER A 235 45.21 -29.37 8.42
CA SER A 235 45.73 -28.09 8.95
C SER A 235 45.37 -26.91 7.98
N THR A 236 45.34 -25.68 8.51
CA THR A 236 45.19 -24.29 7.97
C THR A 236 46.07 -23.90 6.74
N PRO A 237 46.00 -22.67 6.12
CA PRO A 237 45.05 -21.51 6.24
C PRO A 237 44.62 -20.78 4.93
N SER A 238 43.66 -19.82 5.07
CA SER A 238 43.32 -18.65 4.21
C SER A 238 42.83 -18.89 2.76
N SER A 239 41.90 -18.14 2.16
CA SER A 239 41.35 -16.80 2.43
C SER A 239 39.98 -16.61 1.76
N SER A 240 39.20 -15.71 2.36
CA SER A 240 37.85 -15.24 2.01
C SER A 240 37.78 -14.33 0.78
N ALA A 241 36.65 -14.37 0.04
CA ALA A 241 36.10 -13.21 -0.67
C ALA A 241 34.57 -13.33 -0.80
N SER A 242 33.85 -12.56 0.03
CA SER A 242 32.41 -12.26 -0.09
C SER A 242 32.23 -11.00 -0.94
N ALA A 243 31.36 -11.02 -1.95
CA ALA A 243 31.08 -9.86 -2.81
C ALA A 243 29.70 -9.23 -2.50
N SER A 244 29.68 -7.90 -2.42
CA SER A 244 28.58 -7.03 -1.99
C SER A 244 28.04 -6.10 -3.09
N SER A 245 26.77 -5.70 -2.96
CA SER A 245 26.08 -4.46 -3.42
C SER A 245 26.30 -3.89 -4.83
N SER A 246 25.19 -3.67 -5.54
CA SER A 246 24.98 -3.29 -6.95
C SER A 246 25.23 -1.81 -7.35
N TRP A 247 26.11 -1.05 -6.68
CA TRP A 247 26.42 0.35 -7.03
C TRP A 247 27.84 0.54 -7.55
N THR A 248 28.00 1.21 -8.69
CA THR A 248 29.31 1.49 -9.33
C THR A 248 29.64 2.98 -9.26
N SER A 249 30.82 3.34 -8.76
CA SER A 249 31.25 4.74 -8.73
C SER A 249 31.60 5.23 -10.13
N LEU A 250 31.01 6.37 -10.53
CA LEU A 250 31.32 7.05 -11.78
C LEU A 250 32.35 8.18 -11.61
N GLY A 251 32.80 8.44 -10.38
CA GLY A 251 33.77 9.47 -10.07
C GLY A 251 33.14 10.83 -9.73
N CYS A 252 33.97 11.87 -9.80
CA CYS A 252 33.66 13.23 -9.35
C CYS A 252 33.20 14.12 -10.50
N TYR A 253 32.09 14.83 -10.29
CA TYR A 253 31.45 15.72 -11.27
C TYR A 253 31.35 17.14 -10.71
N VAL A 254 31.37 18.14 -11.58
CA VAL A 254 31.02 19.52 -11.19
C VAL A 254 29.55 19.53 -10.81
N ASP A 255 29.21 20.12 -9.66
CA ASP A 255 27.83 20.46 -9.36
C ASP A 255 27.53 21.92 -9.69
N GLN A 256 26.30 22.22 -10.11
CA GLN A 256 25.94 23.52 -10.66
C GLN A 256 24.48 23.89 -10.36
N ASN A 257 24.03 25.05 -10.82
CA ASN A 257 22.61 25.43 -10.79
C ASN A 257 22.04 25.45 -12.22
N PRO A 258 21.08 24.59 -12.58
CA PRO A 258 20.41 23.57 -11.73
C PRO A 258 21.31 22.38 -11.35
N ARG A 259 21.03 21.77 -10.19
CA ARG A 259 21.84 20.69 -9.57
C ARG A 259 22.01 19.49 -10.50
N THR A 260 23.14 18.80 -10.36
CA THR A 260 23.54 17.64 -11.17
C THR A 260 22.60 16.45 -10.97
N LEU A 261 22.14 16.27 -9.72
CA LEU A 261 21.06 15.36 -9.32
C LEU A 261 20.03 16.18 -8.54
N SER A 262 18.80 16.26 -9.04
CA SER A 262 17.79 17.20 -8.52
C SER A 262 16.49 16.53 -8.06
N SER A 263 16.41 15.20 -8.02
CA SER A 263 15.15 14.49 -7.72
C SER A 263 14.88 14.33 -6.23
N LEU A 264 15.90 13.98 -5.45
CA LEU A 264 15.83 13.89 -3.98
C LEU A 264 17.12 14.45 -3.39
N SER A 265 17.05 15.24 -2.32
CA SER A 265 18.24 15.71 -1.60
C SER A 265 18.00 15.77 -0.10
N PHE A 266 18.99 15.38 0.70
CA PHE A 266 18.94 15.49 2.16
C PHE A 266 20.34 15.58 2.76
N GLN A 267 20.43 16.03 4.01
CA GLN A 267 21.67 16.11 4.78
C GLN A 267 21.63 15.14 5.97
N ASP A 268 22.78 14.57 6.33
CA ASP A 268 22.91 13.63 7.45
C ASP A 268 24.30 13.76 8.12
N ALA A 269 24.34 13.76 9.46
CA ALA A 269 25.59 13.84 10.21
C ALA A 269 26.39 12.53 10.15
N ALA A 270 25.75 11.42 9.77
CA ALA A 270 26.39 10.12 9.53
C ALA A 270 26.47 9.79 8.03
N MET A 271 26.56 10.80 7.16
CA MET A 271 26.57 10.60 5.72
C MET A 271 27.73 9.69 5.27
N THR A 272 27.42 8.71 4.43
CA THR A 272 28.38 7.85 3.73
C THR A 272 27.83 7.55 2.32
N PRO A 273 28.66 7.14 1.35
CA PRO A 273 28.16 6.72 0.05
C PRO A 273 27.13 5.59 0.16
N THR A 274 27.34 4.63 1.06
CA THR A 274 26.43 3.52 1.29
C THR A 274 25.09 3.99 1.86
N LEU A 275 25.09 4.92 2.83
CA LEU A 275 23.86 5.49 3.38
C LEU A 275 23.08 6.28 2.31
N CYS A 276 23.79 7.05 1.49
CA CYS A 276 23.19 7.80 0.39
C CYS A 276 22.59 6.84 -0.65
N GLN A 277 23.32 5.81 -1.06
CA GLN A 277 22.85 4.77 -2.00
C GLN A 277 21.62 4.02 -1.49
N GLN A 278 21.57 3.67 -0.21
CA GLN A 278 20.41 3.02 0.41
C GLN A 278 19.17 3.91 0.36
N LYS A 279 19.32 5.20 0.65
CA LYS A 279 18.22 6.18 0.59
C LYS A 279 17.86 6.59 -0.84
N CYS A 280 18.78 6.42 -1.80
CA CYS A 280 18.54 6.58 -3.23
C CYS A 280 18.00 5.29 -3.91
N THR A 281 17.51 4.30 -3.15
CA THR A 281 16.85 3.12 -3.72
C THR A 281 15.64 3.54 -4.58
N GLY A 282 15.62 3.11 -5.84
CA GLY A 282 14.63 3.54 -6.84
C GLY A 282 15.10 4.67 -7.77
N TYR A 283 16.29 5.23 -7.55
CA TYR A 283 16.95 6.19 -8.45
C TYR A 283 18.11 5.55 -9.20
N THR A 284 18.39 6.04 -10.42
CA THR A 284 19.49 5.53 -11.25
C THR A 284 20.86 5.96 -10.72
N TYR A 285 20.94 7.14 -10.11
CA TYR A 285 22.17 7.74 -9.59
C TYR A 285 21.98 8.19 -8.14
N SER A 286 23.03 7.99 -7.34
CA SER A 286 23.22 8.62 -6.03
C SER A 286 24.48 9.47 -6.06
N GLY A 287 24.48 10.61 -5.36
CA GLY A 287 25.61 11.52 -5.30
C GLY A 287 25.80 12.08 -3.90
N VAL A 288 27.02 12.09 -3.40
CA VAL A 288 27.35 12.69 -2.09
C VAL A 288 28.19 13.95 -2.26
N GLU A 289 27.83 15.01 -1.54
CA GLU A 289 28.46 16.34 -1.60
C GLU A 289 28.73 16.88 -0.18
N SER A 290 29.75 17.73 -0.06
CA SER A 290 30.04 18.55 1.12
C SER A 290 29.98 17.84 2.49
N ALA A 291 30.55 16.62 2.58
CA ALA A 291 30.63 15.77 3.78
C ALA A 291 29.30 15.17 4.27
N THR A 292 28.21 15.94 4.29
CA THR A 292 26.93 15.58 4.91
C THR A 292 25.78 15.42 3.93
N GLU A 293 25.94 15.79 2.66
CA GLU A 293 24.83 15.90 1.72
C GLU A 293 24.72 14.69 0.79
N CYS A 294 23.49 14.32 0.47
CA CYS A 294 23.16 13.28 -0.50
C CYS A 294 22.11 13.78 -1.47
N TYR A 295 22.29 13.44 -2.75
CA TYR A 295 21.43 13.77 -3.86
C TYR A 295 21.14 12.51 -4.67
N CYS A 296 19.91 12.35 -5.16
CA CYS A 296 19.49 11.25 -6.02
C CYS A 296 18.87 11.79 -7.32
N GLY A 297 19.00 11.02 -8.40
CA GLY A 297 18.37 11.38 -9.67
C GLY A 297 18.42 10.27 -10.71
N ASN A 298 17.67 10.46 -11.79
CA ASN A 298 17.57 9.48 -12.88
C ASN A 298 18.36 9.89 -14.14
N SER A 299 18.96 11.07 -14.13
CA SER A 299 19.80 11.62 -15.20
C SER A 299 20.83 12.57 -14.61
N LEU A 300 21.98 12.73 -15.28
CA LEU A 300 22.97 13.73 -14.92
C LEU A 300 22.73 15.00 -15.75
N SER A 301 22.61 16.17 -15.11
CA SER A 301 22.45 17.45 -15.85
C SER A 301 23.75 17.98 -16.45
N THR A 302 24.89 17.36 -16.12
CA THR A 302 26.22 17.64 -16.70
C THR A 302 27.04 16.36 -16.87
N THR A 303 27.96 16.37 -17.82
CA THR A 303 28.99 15.34 -18.02
C THR A 303 30.39 15.85 -17.64
N GLN A 304 30.50 17.05 -17.07
CA GLN A 304 31.78 17.67 -16.74
C GLN A 304 32.38 17.06 -15.48
N ALA A 305 33.55 16.43 -15.62
CA ALA A 305 34.31 15.88 -14.50
C ALA A 305 34.89 17.01 -13.62
N SER A 306 34.96 16.75 -12.31
CA SER A 306 35.62 17.61 -11.32
C SER A 306 36.73 16.84 -10.61
N THR A 307 37.72 17.54 -10.07
CA THR A 307 38.76 16.96 -9.20
C THR A 307 38.57 17.34 -7.74
N SER A 308 37.53 18.12 -7.42
CA SER A 308 37.34 18.76 -6.11
C SER A 308 36.55 17.89 -5.12
N CYS A 309 36.35 16.60 -5.39
CA CYS A 309 35.65 15.67 -4.49
C CYS A 309 36.56 15.08 -3.40
N SER A 310 37.24 15.94 -2.63
CA SER A 310 38.25 15.53 -1.64
C SER A 310 37.72 15.50 -0.20
N THR A 311 36.53 16.03 0.05
CA THR A 311 35.90 16.11 1.39
C THR A 311 35.58 14.72 1.91
N SER A 312 36.04 14.42 3.13
CA SER A 312 35.71 13.16 3.81
C SER A 312 34.27 13.16 4.29
N CYS A 313 33.62 12.00 4.23
CA CYS A 313 32.23 11.84 4.66
C CYS A 313 32.10 11.99 6.18
N SER A 314 31.00 12.59 6.64
CA SER A 314 30.75 12.84 8.07
C SER A 314 30.52 11.55 8.87
N GLY A 315 29.92 10.52 8.26
CA GLY A 315 29.69 9.22 8.88
C GLY A 315 30.80 8.18 8.68
N ASP A 316 31.78 8.46 7.81
CA ASP A 316 32.94 7.61 7.59
C ASP A 316 34.08 8.42 6.94
N SER A 317 35.05 8.83 7.75
CA SER A 317 36.16 9.67 7.30
C SER A 317 37.07 8.99 6.25
N THR A 318 36.95 7.67 6.08
CA THR A 318 37.69 6.88 5.08
C THR A 318 37.07 6.94 3.68
N LYS A 319 35.84 7.46 3.53
CA LYS A 319 35.14 7.63 2.26
C LYS A 319 35.10 9.10 1.84
N LYS A 320 34.88 9.34 0.54
CA LYS A 320 34.84 10.69 -0.05
C LYS A 320 33.41 11.09 -0.42
N CYS A 321 32.96 12.23 0.12
CA CYS A 321 31.62 12.79 -0.06
C CYS A 321 31.71 14.17 -0.72
N GLY A 322 32.24 14.20 -1.95
CA GLY A 322 32.27 15.40 -2.77
C GLY A 322 33.17 16.52 -2.24
N GLY A 323 32.78 17.75 -2.51
CA GLY A 323 33.42 19.02 -2.13
C GLY A 323 32.47 20.18 -2.46
N THR A 324 32.87 21.42 -2.23
CA THR A 324 32.01 22.57 -2.53
C THR A 324 31.73 22.65 -4.04
N TRP A 325 30.48 22.45 -4.46
CA TRP A 325 30.06 22.36 -5.87
C TRP A 325 30.75 21.22 -6.65
N ALA A 326 31.05 20.10 -5.96
CA ALA A 326 31.65 18.92 -6.58
C ALA A 326 31.06 17.65 -5.97
N ILE A 327 30.41 16.82 -6.79
CA ILE A 327 29.60 15.68 -6.33
C ILE A 327 30.22 14.34 -6.76
N ASN A 328 30.37 13.40 -5.83
CA ASN A 328 30.81 12.03 -6.12
C ASN A 328 29.60 11.17 -6.51
N ILE A 329 29.53 10.74 -7.77
CA ILE A 329 28.38 10.04 -8.35
C ILE A 329 28.59 8.52 -8.34
N TYR A 330 27.51 7.80 -8.03
CA TYR A 330 27.41 6.35 -8.12
C TYR A 330 26.17 6.00 -8.92
N LYS A 331 26.28 4.99 -9.78
CA LYS A 331 25.20 4.49 -10.63
C LYS A 331 24.77 3.11 -10.15
N TYR A 332 23.46 2.88 -10.11
CA TYR A 332 22.91 1.56 -9.81
C TYR A 332 23.03 0.66 -11.05
N GLY A 333 23.63 -0.54 -10.87
CA GLY A 333 23.72 -1.57 -11.89
C GLY A 333 24.70 -1.28 -13.03
N LEU A 334 25.87 -1.94 -12.97
CA LEU A 334 26.71 -2.54 -14.04
C LEU A 334 28.18 -2.57 -13.59
N THR A 335 28.68 -3.73 -13.14
CA THR A 335 30.12 -4.03 -13.23
C THR A 335 30.38 -4.83 -14.50
N SER A 336 31.13 -4.21 -15.41
CA SER A 336 31.97 -4.91 -16.38
C SER A 336 33.24 -4.06 -16.54
N ALA A 337 34.38 -4.58 -16.08
CA ALA A 337 35.71 -4.07 -16.42
C ALA A 337 36.21 -4.92 -17.61
N SER A 338 36.28 -4.38 -18.83
CA SER A 338 37.28 -3.49 -19.44
C SER A 338 38.38 -4.27 -20.19
N GLY A 339 38.47 -4.02 -21.50
CA GLY A 339 39.54 -4.44 -22.39
C GLY A 339 39.59 -3.48 -23.57
N SER A 340 40.50 -2.50 -23.49
CA SER A 340 40.75 -1.51 -24.53
C SER A 340 41.54 -2.15 -25.69
N ALA A 341 41.04 -2.01 -26.91
CA ALA A 341 41.87 -2.05 -28.11
C ALA A 341 41.34 -1.00 -29.10
N SER A 342 42.14 0.06 -29.26
CA SER A 342 42.04 1.06 -30.32
C SER A 342 42.07 0.39 -31.69
N MET A 343 41.22 0.81 -32.63
CA MET A 343 41.59 1.07 -34.03
C MET A 343 40.58 2.02 -34.71
N THR A 344 41.14 2.72 -35.68
CA THR A 344 40.77 3.95 -36.36
C THR A 344 39.51 3.90 -37.24
N ALA A 345 38.95 5.10 -37.45
CA ALA A 345 37.87 5.53 -38.33
C ALA A 345 37.70 4.81 -39.68
N THR A 346 36.47 4.80 -40.22
CA THR A 346 36.09 5.50 -41.47
C THR A 346 34.56 5.62 -41.59
N SER A 347 34.14 6.80 -42.04
CA SER A 347 32.79 7.24 -42.42
C SER A 347 32.12 6.43 -43.55
N SER A 348 30.79 6.33 -43.53
CA SER A 348 29.94 6.55 -44.73
C SER A 348 28.45 6.59 -44.40
N SER A 349 27.80 7.52 -45.08
CA SER A 349 26.39 7.94 -45.09
C SER A 349 25.52 7.13 -46.06
N ALA A 350 24.25 6.90 -45.71
CA ALA A 350 23.07 6.82 -46.60
C ALA A 350 21.82 6.61 -45.71
N SER A 351 20.86 7.53 -45.54
CA SER A 351 19.85 8.07 -46.48
C SER A 351 19.03 7.00 -47.23
N ALA A 352 17.79 6.79 -46.78
CA ALA A 352 16.64 6.35 -47.57
C ALA A 352 15.35 6.68 -46.78
N THR A 353 14.80 7.89 -46.92
CA THR A 353 13.68 8.25 -47.81
C THR A 353 12.35 7.63 -47.39
N ALA A 354 11.56 8.44 -46.68
CA ALA A 354 10.12 8.31 -46.53
C ALA A 354 9.42 8.61 -47.85
N SER A 355 8.40 7.84 -48.21
CA SER A 355 7.41 8.20 -49.22
C SER A 355 6.04 8.32 -48.55
N GLY A 356 5.43 9.48 -48.70
CA GLY A 356 4.19 9.88 -48.04
C GLY A 356 2.93 9.29 -48.68
N GLY A 357 1.86 9.37 -47.89
CA GLY A 357 0.48 9.10 -48.27
C GLY A 357 -0.47 9.87 -47.38
N SER A 358 -0.70 11.13 -47.76
CA SER A 358 -1.92 11.95 -47.56
C SER A 358 -2.76 11.79 -46.28
N THR A 359 -2.63 12.80 -45.42
CA THR A 359 -3.62 13.28 -44.44
C THR A 359 -4.91 13.77 -45.10
N PRO A 360 -6.08 13.54 -44.46
CA PRO A 360 -7.15 14.51 -44.41
C PRO A 360 -7.09 15.23 -43.05
N SER A 361 -7.01 16.56 -43.13
CA SER A 361 -7.07 17.50 -42.03
C SER A 361 -8.51 17.71 -41.54
N GLY A 362 -8.69 17.80 -40.22
CA GLY A 362 -9.68 18.70 -39.62
C GLY A 362 -10.89 18.07 -38.94
N SER A 363 -10.77 17.79 -37.65
CA SER A 363 -11.85 18.08 -36.68
C SER A 363 -11.21 18.43 -35.33
N SER A 364 -11.47 19.66 -34.90
CA SER A 364 -11.12 20.24 -33.60
C SER A 364 -11.53 19.34 -32.44
N GLY A 365 -10.56 18.65 -31.83
CA GLY A 365 -10.78 17.88 -30.60
C GLY A 365 -10.99 18.81 -29.41
N THR A 366 -12.00 18.53 -28.60
CA THR A 366 -12.21 19.13 -27.29
C THR A 366 -11.12 18.65 -26.32
N TRP A 367 -10.31 19.58 -25.78
CA TRP A 367 -9.15 19.28 -24.94
C TRP A 367 -9.49 19.38 -23.44
N TRP A 368 -9.30 18.31 -22.69
CA TRP A 368 -9.62 18.25 -21.25
C TRP A 368 -8.55 18.94 -20.41
N ILE A 369 -8.96 19.64 -19.33
CA ILE A 369 -8.02 20.16 -18.34
C ILE A 369 -7.86 19.11 -17.24
N ALA A 370 -7.20 17.99 -17.52
CA ALA A 370 -6.93 16.95 -16.52
C ALA A 370 -5.43 16.66 -16.34
N ASN A 371 -4.64 16.71 -17.41
CA ASN A 371 -3.17 16.70 -17.37
C ASN A 371 -2.65 17.00 -18.78
N SER A 372 -1.56 17.76 -18.92
CA SER A 372 -1.08 18.34 -20.20
C SER A 372 -0.49 17.34 -21.23
N SER A 373 -0.78 16.04 -21.10
CA SER A 373 -0.37 15.06 -22.11
C SER A 373 -1.32 15.10 -23.31
N ASN A 374 -0.83 15.64 -24.43
CA ASN A 374 -1.45 15.91 -25.74
C ASN A 374 -2.24 14.77 -26.46
N THR A 375 -2.87 13.83 -25.77
CA THR A 375 -3.47 12.63 -26.39
C THR A 375 -5.00 12.62 -26.47
N GLY A 376 -5.68 13.55 -25.79
CA GLY A 376 -7.15 13.68 -25.79
C GLY A 376 -7.91 12.55 -25.08
N LYS A 377 -7.21 11.63 -24.40
CA LYS A 377 -7.79 10.51 -23.66
C LYS A 377 -7.53 10.65 -22.16
N ILE A 378 -8.55 10.34 -21.36
CA ILE A 378 -8.47 10.40 -19.90
C ILE A 378 -8.86 9.06 -19.29
N VAL A 379 -8.23 8.74 -18.16
CA VAL A 379 -8.57 7.59 -17.32
C VAL A 379 -9.02 8.11 -15.98
N VAL A 380 -10.20 7.71 -15.53
CA VAL A 380 -10.76 8.12 -14.24
C VAL A 380 -11.05 6.89 -13.39
N ALA A 381 -11.22 7.05 -12.09
CA ALA A 381 -11.67 5.96 -11.22
C ALA A 381 -12.91 6.36 -10.45
N HIS A 382 -13.84 5.42 -10.30
CA HIS A 382 -15.05 5.67 -9.53
C HIS A 382 -14.79 5.51 -8.04
N PHE A 383 -15.18 6.50 -7.25
CA PHE A 383 -14.94 6.54 -5.82
C PHE A 383 -16.28 6.60 -5.09
N ILE A 384 -16.56 5.61 -4.26
CA ILE A 384 -17.75 5.55 -3.41
C ILE A 384 -17.55 6.50 -2.23
N VAL A 385 -18.31 7.61 -2.22
CA VAL A 385 -18.30 8.61 -1.13
C VAL A 385 -19.36 8.28 -0.08
N GLY A 386 -20.45 7.64 -0.47
CA GLY A 386 -21.39 7.05 0.48
C GLY A 386 -22.67 6.62 -0.19
N ASN A 387 -23.10 5.38 0.11
CA ASN A 387 -24.37 4.86 -0.35
C ASN A 387 -25.27 4.68 0.87
N ALA A 388 -26.50 5.20 0.82
CA ALA A 388 -27.57 4.81 1.72
C ALA A 388 -28.64 4.19 0.83
N TYR A 389 -28.74 2.85 0.82
CA TYR A 389 -29.89 2.20 0.21
C TYR A 389 -31.13 2.49 1.08
N VAL A 390 -32.08 3.21 0.52
CA VAL A 390 -33.47 3.28 1.02
C VAL A 390 -34.46 3.08 -0.14
N SER A 391 -35.25 2.02 0.01
CA SER A 391 -36.47 1.63 -0.72
C SER A 391 -36.35 0.92 -2.08
N ALA A 392 -37.01 -0.24 -2.12
CA ALA A 392 -37.13 -1.20 -3.20
C ALA A 392 -38.18 -0.83 -4.27
N ALA A 393 -38.25 0.43 -4.71
CA ALA A 393 -39.35 0.89 -5.58
C ALA A 393 -38.98 1.16 -7.05
N LEU A 394 -37.78 0.80 -7.53
CA LEU A 394 -37.35 1.24 -8.87
C LEU A 394 -36.55 0.25 -9.73
N ILE A 395 -36.39 -1.00 -9.30
CA ILE A 395 -35.85 -2.07 -10.15
C ILE A 395 -36.85 -3.22 -10.14
N LEU A 396 -38.00 -2.98 -10.76
CA LEU A 396 -38.97 -4.01 -11.11
C LEU A 396 -39.11 -4.02 -12.63
N ASN A 397 -38.20 -4.76 -13.28
CA ASN A 397 -38.46 -5.60 -14.45
C ASN A 397 -37.12 -6.13 -14.99
N LEU A 398 -36.58 -7.16 -14.33
CA LEU A 398 -35.93 -8.32 -14.94
C LEU A 398 -35.79 -9.38 -13.84
N ASP A 399 -36.60 -10.42 -14.00
CA ASP A 399 -36.74 -11.68 -13.25
C ASP A 399 -37.14 -11.67 -11.77
N SER A 400 -38.29 -12.32 -11.56
CA SER A 400 -39.10 -12.45 -10.36
C SER A 400 -38.50 -13.43 -9.34
N ASN A 401 -38.27 -12.94 -8.12
CA ASN A 401 -38.61 -13.57 -6.81
C ASN A 401 -37.63 -13.04 -5.75
N ILE A 402 -38.10 -12.18 -4.83
CA ILE A 402 -37.67 -12.07 -3.42
C ILE A 402 -38.57 -11.02 -2.74
N ASP A 403 -39.21 -11.40 -1.63
CA ASP A 403 -39.92 -10.50 -0.70
C ASP A 403 -38.90 -9.75 0.19
N HIS A 404 -39.16 -8.46 0.44
CA HIS A 404 -38.25 -7.54 1.13
C HIS A 404 -38.60 -7.33 2.62
N ALA A 405 -37.57 -7.35 3.48
CA ALA A 405 -37.49 -6.58 4.72
C ALA A 405 -36.02 -6.26 5.09
N ASP A 406 -35.75 -4.96 5.29
CA ASP A 406 -34.66 -4.25 6.03
C ASP A 406 -33.14 -4.57 5.90
N ILE A 407 -32.37 -3.54 5.49
CA ILE A 407 -31.20 -2.87 6.16
C ILE A 407 -30.33 -2.11 5.13
N SER A 408 -30.04 -0.83 5.41
CA SER A 408 -29.18 0.08 4.64
C SER A 408 -27.68 -0.27 4.75
N PHE A 409 -27.00 -0.45 3.62
CA PHE A 409 -25.53 -0.59 3.54
C PHE A 409 -24.88 0.77 3.38
N HIS A 410 -24.07 1.20 4.36
CA HIS A 410 -23.24 2.41 4.28
C HIS A 410 -21.77 2.00 4.10
N VAL A 411 -21.11 2.55 3.08
CA VAL A 411 -19.64 2.65 3.01
C VAL A 411 -19.26 3.91 3.81
N PHE A 412 -18.75 3.80 5.04
CA PHE A 412 -18.53 4.97 5.89
C PHE A 412 -17.17 5.64 5.68
N ILE A 413 -16.95 6.26 4.50
CA ILE A 413 -15.82 7.20 4.36
C ILE A 413 -16.05 8.55 5.10
N GLN A 414 -17.08 8.63 5.97
CA GLN A 414 -17.39 9.78 6.81
C GLN A 414 -16.17 10.25 7.63
N SER A 415 -15.33 9.31 8.05
CA SER A 415 -14.12 9.59 8.83
C SER A 415 -12.93 10.07 7.98
N ARG A 416 -13.01 9.99 6.64
CA ARG A 416 -11.91 10.37 5.75
C ARG A 416 -11.56 11.85 5.85
N THR A 417 -10.29 12.11 6.10
CA THR A 417 -9.69 13.43 6.19
C THR A 417 -9.05 13.85 4.87
N SER A 418 -8.71 15.12 4.74
CA SER A 418 -8.00 15.64 3.56
C SER A 418 -6.63 14.95 3.34
N ALA A 419 -5.99 14.43 4.39
CA ALA A 419 -4.78 13.63 4.27
C ALA A 419 -5.03 12.27 3.62
N ASP A 420 -6.14 11.62 3.96
CA ASP A 420 -6.53 10.33 3.38
C ASP A 420 -6.81 10.51 1.87
N TRP A 421 -7.58 11.56 1.51
CA TRP A 421 -7.78 11.95 0.11
C TRP A 421 -6.47 12.27 -0.61
N THR A 422 -5.54 12.97 0.05
CA THR A 422 -4.22 13.27 -0.52
C THR A 422 -3.46 11.99 -0.85
N THR A 423 -3.52 10.99 0.01
CA THR A 423 -2.89 9.67 -0.22
C THR A 423 -3.52 8.96 -1.41
N ASP A 424 -4.86 8.90 -1.47
CA ASP A 424 -5.56 8.27 -2.61
C ASP A 424 -5.23 8.98 -3.93
N ILE A 425 -5.28 10.30 -3.95
CA ILE A 425 -5.02 11.10 -5.16
C ILE A 425 -3.59 10.88 -5.64
N LYS A 426 -2.59 10.91 -4.73
CA LYS A 426 -1.19 10.65 -5.10
C LYS A 426 -1.02 9.26 -5.68
N LEU A 427 -1.65 8.26 -5.06
CA LEU A 427 -1.58 6.88 -5.51
C LEU A 427 -2.25 6.69 -6.88
N ALA A 428 -3.44 7.25 -7.07
CA ALA A 428 -4.18 7.20 -8.33
C ALA A 428 -3.42 7.91 -9.45
N ALA A 429 -2.94 9.14 -9.20
CA ALA A 429 -2.16 9.92 -10.15
C ALA A 429 -0.88 9.19 -10.58
N ALA A 430 -0.20 8.51 -9.65
CA ALA A 430 0.99 7.71 -9.96
C ALA A 430 0.69 6.51 -10.89
N GLN A 431 -0.55 6.03 -10.92
CA GLN A 431 -1.00 4.99 -11.86
C GLN A 431 -1.68 5.56 -13.11
N GLY A 432 -1.53 6.86 -13.39
CA GLY A 432 -2.07 7.48 -14.59
C GLY A 432 -3.59 7.71 -14.59
N ILE A 433 -4.24 7.60 -13.44
CA ILE A 433 -5.62 8.03 -13.23
C ILE A 433 -5.63 9.55 -13.06
N ASP A 434 -6.51 10.22 -13.79
CA ASP A 434 -6.56 11.68 -13.92
C ASP A 434 -7.61 12.33 -13.01
N ALA A 435 -8.66 11.58 -12.64
CA ALA A 435 -9.74 12.10 -11.81
C ALA A 435 -10.48 11.00 -11.03
N PHE A 436 -11.18 11.42 -9.98
CA PHE A 436 -12.20 10.59 -9.35
C PHE A 436 -13.63 11.03 -9.74
N ALA A 437 -14.45 10.04 -10.09
CA ALA A 437 -15.90 10.17 -10.18
C ALA A 437 -16.48 9.93 -8.78
N LEU A 438 -16.90 10.99 -8.12
CA LEU A 438 -17.31 10.94 -6.71
C LEU A 438 -18.79 10.55 -6.62
N ASN A 439 -19.05 9.32 -6.17
CA ASN A 439 -20.37 8.73 -6.06
C ASN A 439 -21.03 9.08 -4.72
N LEU A 440 -22.10 9.86 -4.78
CA LEU A 440 -22.77 10.41 -3.60
C LEU A 440 -24.29 10.25 -3.64
N GLY A 441 -24.83 9.91 -2.48
CA GLY A 441 -26.25 9.79 -2.17
C GLY A 441 -26.81 10.97 -1.37
N ILE A 442 -27.76 10.67 -0.47
CA ILE A 442 -28.58 11.68 0.22
C ILE A 442 -28.00 12.19 1.55
N ASP A 443 -26.98 11.54 2.10
CA ASP A 443 -26.55 11.82 3.48
C ASP A 443 -25.92 13.20 3.63
N SER A 444 -26.31 13.91 4.68
CA SER A 444 -25.92 15.30 4.94
C SER A 444 -24.42 15.51 5.17
N TRP A 445 -23.67 14.46 5.51
CA TRP A 445 -22.22 14.54 5.75
C TRP A 445 -21.40 14.40 4.45
N GLN A 446 -21.96 13.80 3.39
CA GLN A 446 -21.22 13.51 2.16
C GLN A 446 -20.70 14.78 1.46
N PRO A 447 -21.46 15.90 1.35
CA PRO A 447 -20.94 17.14 0.74
C PRO A 447 -19.67 17.67 1.40
N ALA A 448 -19.50 17.49 2.71
CA ALA A 448 -18.28 17.88 3.41
C ALA A 448 -17.08 16.97 3.08
N ARG A 449 -17.32 15.67 2.78
CA ARG A 449 -16.26 14.77 2.30
C ARG A 449 -15.88 15.06 0.85
N MET A 450 -16.86 15.43 0.03
CA MET A 450 -16.62 15.93 -1.33
C MET A 450 -15.71 17.17 -1.29
N GLN A 451 -16.02 18.14 -0.43
CA GLN A 451 -15.18 19.33 -0.27
C GLN A 451 -13.73 18.98 0.08
N ASN A 452 -13.52 18.05 1.02
CA ASN A 452 -12.18 17.57 1.35
C ASN A 452 -11.45 16.96 0.15
N ALA A 453 -12.14 16.20 -0.71
CA ALA A 453 -11.55 15.61 -1.92
C ALA A 453 -11.11 16.69 -2.91
N TYR A 454 -12.00 17.65 -3.20
CA TYR A 454 -11.73 18.78 -4.10
C TYR A 454 -10.57 19.64 -3.58
N ASP A 455 -10.57 19.97 -2.29
CA ASP A 455 -9.51 20.77 -1.65
C ASP A 455 -8.16 20.05 -1.69
N ALA A 456 -8.13 18.74 -1.41
CA ALA A 456 -6.92 17.92 -1.47
C ALA A 456 -6.33 17.89 -2.89
N ALA A 457 -7.18 17.70 -3.90
CA ALA A 457 -6.75 17.71 -5.31
C ALA A 457 -6.20 19.07 -5.73
N SER A 458 -6.86 20.16 -5.34
CA SER A 458 -6.39 21.53 -5.62
C SER A 458 -5.04 21.82 -4.96
N ALA A 459 -4.88 21.46 -3.69
CA ALA A 459 -3.63 21.66 -2.95
C ALA A 459 -2.43 20.96 -3.62
N LEU A 460 -2.66 19.79 -4.21
CA LEU A 460 -1.62 19.01 -4.89
C LEU A 460 -1.14 19.59 -6.22
N SER A 461 -1.88 20.55 -6.79
CA SER A 461 -1.42 21.27 -7.99
C SER A 461 -0.12 22.02 -7.75
N SER A 462 0.11 22.51 -6.51
CA SER A 462 1.37 23.14 -6.09
C SER A 462 2.57 22.17 -6.10
N GLN A 463 2.31 20.87 -6.05
CA GLN A 463 3.31 19.79 -6.10
C GLN A 463 3.45 19.22 -7.52
N GLY A 464 2.85 19.87 -8.54
CA GLY A 464 2.88 19.41 -9.93
C GLY A 464 1.95 18.23 -10.23
N ILE A 465 1.10 17.84 -9.28
CA ILE A 465 0.09 16.79 -9.50
C ILE A 465 -1.22 17.48 -9.89
N THR A 466 -1.57 17.37 -11.17
CA THR A 466 -2.88 17.80 -11.66
C THR A 466 -3.83 16.61 -11.59
N PHE A 467 -4.81 16.69 -10.69
CA PHE A 467 -5.82 15.66 -10.51
C PHE A 467 -7.18 16.32 -10.32
N LYS A 468 -8.22 15.75 -10.90
CA LYS A 468 -9.57 16.35 -10.93
C LYS A 468 -10.61 15.51 -10.20
N MET A 469 -11.78 16.11 -10.00
CA MET A 469 -12.95 15.51 -9.39
C MET A 469 -14.18 15.83 -10.24
N PHE A 470 -15.15 14.93 -10.29
CA PHE A 470 -16.48 15.26 -10.81
C PHE A 470 -17.58 14.53 -10.06
N LEU A 471 -18.77 15.11 -10.09
CA LEU A 471 -19.94 14.60 -9.39
C LEU A 471 -20.55 13.41 -10.16
N SER A 472 -20.77 12.31 -9.45
CA SER A 472 -21.53 11.15 -9.93
C SER A 472 -22.71 10.90 -8.98
N PHE A 473 -23.89 11.43 -9.29
CA PHE A 473 -25.04 11.29 -8.40
C PHE A 473 -25.55 9.84 -8.36
N ASP A 474 -25.58 9.23 -7.18
CA ASP A 474 -26.17 7.92 -6.99
C ASP A 474 -27.69 8.06 -6.84
N MET A 475 -28.40 7.80 -7.94
CA MET A 475 -29.85 7.90 -8.02
C MET A 475 -30.58 6.67 -7.46
N THR A 476 -29.83 5.71 -6.90
CA THR A 476 -30.40 4.64 -6.06
C THR A 476 -30.48 5.05 -4.59
N SER A 477 -29.69 6.06 -4.18
CA SER A 477 -29.77 6.71 -2.87
C SER A 477 -30.55 8.03 -2.93
N LEU A 478 -30.34 8.81 -3.99
CA LEU A 478 -31.16 9.97 -4.36
C LEU A 478 -32.42 9.52 -5.10
N ASN A 479 -33.35 10.44 -5.36
CA ASN A 479 -34.53 10.15 -6.17
C ASN A 479 -34.83 11.28 -7.15
N CYS A 480 -35.81 11.09 -8.04
CA CYS A 480 -36.18 12.08 -9.06
C CYS A 480 -36.67 13.43 -8.49
N GLY A 481 -37.01 13.50 -7.21
CA GLY A 481 -37.34 14.73 -6.48
C GLY A 481 -36.14 15.47 -5.90
N SER A 482 -34.94 14.87 -5.86
CA SER A 482 -33.71 15.45 -5.27
C SER A 482 -33.10 16.62 -6.07
N THR A 483 -33.87 17.25 -6.95
CA THR A 483 -33.42 18.30 -7.89
C THR A 483 -32.74 19.48 -7.20
N GLN A 484 -33.24 19.94 -6.05
CA GLN A 484 -32.65 21.06 -5.31
C GLN A 484 -31.29 20.68 -4.72
N THR A 485 -31.16 19.47 -4.17
CA THR A 485 -29.89 18.94 -3.64
C THR A 485 -28.84 18.82 -4.74
N ILE A 486 -29.20 18.22 -5.87
CA ILE A 486 -28.34 18.10 -7.05
C ILE A 486 -27.89 19.48 -7.54
N THR A 487 -28.84 20.41 -7.71
CA THR A 487 -28.56 21.79 -8.15
C THR A 487 -27.61 22.52 -7.20
N ALA A 488 -27.80 22.37 -5.88
CA ALA A 488 -26.95 23.01 -4.88
C ALA A 488 -25.50 22.48 -4.94
N LEU A 489 -25.32 21.16 -5.08
CA LEU A 489 -24.00 20.54 -5.19
C LEU A 489 -23.28 20.94 -6.48
N LEU A 490 -24.01 20.99 -7.60
CA LEU A 490 -23.46 21.51 -8.85
C LEU A 490 -22.95 22.94 -8.68
N LYS A 491 -23.75 23.83 -8.08
CA LYS A 491 -23.34 25.23 -7.83
C LYS A 491 -22.11 25.32 -6.92
N GLN A 492 -22.01 24.45 -5.92
CA GLN A 492 -20.90 24.43 -4.97
C GLN A 492 -19.57 24.11 -5.67
N PHE A 493 -19.56 23.11 -6.56
CA PHE A 493 -18.31 22.59 -7.14
C PHE A 493 -17.99 23.09 -8.55
N ALA A 494 -18.95 23.72 -9.25
CA ALA A 494 -18.80 24.13 -10.65
C ALA A 494 -17.57 25.00 -10.95
N THR A 495 -17.12 25.83 -10.00
CA THR A 495 -15.97 26.74 -10.18
C THR A 495 -14.75 26.32 -9.37
N HIS A 496 -14.80 25.14 -8.75
CA HIS A 496 -13.68 24.67 -7.94
C HIS A 496 -12.47 24.36 -8.85
N PRO A 497 -11.23 24.76 -8.50
CA PRO A 497 -10.06 24.52 -9.36
C PRO A 497 -9.79 23.04 -9.70
N ALA A 498 -10.25 22.14 -8.84
CA ALA A 498 -10.16 20.69 -9.04
C ALA A 498 -11.36 20.07 -9.78
N GLN A 499 -12.36 20.85 -10.20
CA GLN A 499 -13.46 20.35 -11.04
C GLN A 499 -12.93 19.89 -12.40
N LEU A 500 -13.33 18.70 -12.84
CA LEU A 500 -13.08 18.24 -14.19
C LEU A 500 -13.98 19.03 -15.15
N GLU A 501 -13.36 19.61 -16.17
CA GLU A 501 -14.02 20.42 -17.19
C GLU A 501 -13.58 20.02 -18.59
N THR A 502 -14.46 20.24 -19.56
CA THR A 502 -14.13 20.17 -20.99
C THR A 502 -13.30 21.39 -21.40
N SER A 503 -12.66 21.37 -22.58
CA SER A 503 -11.96 22.57 -23.11
C SER A 503 -12.86 23.78 -23.24
N ALA A 504 -14.16 23.55 -23.38
CA ALA A 504 -15.15 24.61 -23.50
C ALA A 504 -15.55 25.20 -22.13
N GLY A 505 -14.95 24.73 -21.03
CA GLY A 505 -15.28 25.14 -19.67
C GLY A 505 -16.60 24.56 -19.16
N GLU A 506 -17.06 23.43 -19.73
CA GLU A 506 -18.26 22.75 -19.25
C GLU A 506 -17.89 21.83 -18.10
N MET A 507 -18.56 21.96 -16.95
CA MET A 507 -18.33 21.06 -15.82
C MET A 507 -18.77 19.63 -16.17
N TRP A 508 -17.93 18.65 -15.86
CA TRP A 508 -18.28 17.25 -16.03
C TRP A 508 -19.26 16.80 -14.94
N VAL A 509 -20.33 16.13 -15.35
CA VAL A 509 -21.36 15.59 -14.45
C VAL A 509 -21.76 14.18 -14.91
N SER A 510 -21.88 13.25 -13.97
CA SER A 510 -22.32 11.89 -14.21
C SER A 510 -23.35 11.44 -13.17
N THR A 511 -23.86 10.23 -13.33
CA THR A 511 -24.80 9.57 -12.42
C THR A 511 -24.53 8.08 -12.40
N PHE A 512 -24.96 7.44 -11.32
CA PHE A 512 -25.29 6.02 -11.29
C PHE A 512 -26.82 5.92 -11.25
N ALA A 513 -27.43 5.25 -12.24
CA ALA A 513 -28.88 5.21 -12.45
C ALA A 513 -29.52 6.60 -12.73
N GLY A 514 -30.86 6.70 -12.63
CA GLY A 514 -31.60 7.96 -12.80
C GLY A 514 -32.26 8.16 -14.16
N GLY A 515 -32.19 7.18 -15.06
CA GLY A 515 -32.69 7.33 -16.44
C GLY A 515 -34.22 7.29 -16.52
N GLU A 516 -34.87 6.72 -15.51
CA GLU A 516 -36.31 6.70 -15.30
C GLU A 516 -36.89 8.06 -14.87
N CYS A 517 -36.06 8.98 -14.37
CA CYS A 517 -36.53 10.28 -13.91
C CYS A 517 -36.97 11.23 -15.04
N GLY A 518 -36.81 10.80 -16.30
CA GLY A 518 -37.16 11.57 -17.48
C GLY A 518 -36.13 12.65 -17.80
N GLY A 519 -35.78 12.80 -19.08
CA GLY A 519 -34.69 13.70 -19.46
C GLY A 519 -34.97 15.19 -19.26
N ASN A 520 -36.24 15.61 -19.24
CA ASN A 520 -36.61 16.99 -18.93
C ASN A 520 -36.30 17.35 -17.47
N MET A 521 -36.44 16.40 -16.54
CA MET A 521 -36.04 16.60 -15.15
C MET A 521 -34.54 16.92 -15.10
N TRP A 522 -33.72 16.06 -15.71
CA TRP A 522 -32.27 16.26 -15.78
C TRP A 522 -31.91 17.60 -16.42
N LYS A 523 -32.53 17.94 -17.56
CA LYS A 523 -32.31 19.23 -18.23
C LYS A 523 -32.62 20.41 -17.31
N SER A 524 -33.80 20.44 -16.71
CA SER A 524 -34.19 21.53 -15.80
C SER A 524 -33.28 21.64 -14.57
N THR A 525 -32.86 20.51 -14.01
CA THR A 525 -32.01 20.46 -12.80
C THR A 525 -30.60 20.94 -13.11
N LEU A 526 -30.00 20.45 -14.19
CA LEU A 526 -28.65 20.85 -14.61
C LEU A 526 -28.63 22.32 -15.06
N ASP A 527 -29.63 22.78 -15.80
CA ASP A 527 -29.75 24.19 -16.21
C ASP A 527 -29.93 25.13 -15.01
N ALA A 528 -30.68 24.71 -13.98
CA ALA A 528 -30.89 25.50 -12.76
C ALA A 528 -29.61 25.74 -11.96
N SER A 529 -28.53 24.99 -12.24
CA SER A 529 -27.20 25.27 -11.70
C SER A 529 -26.67 26.63 -12.16
N GLY A 530 -27.05 27.08 -13.36
CA GLY A 530 -26.54 28.31 -13.99
C GLY A 530 -25.15 28.15 -14.63
N TYR A 531 -24.60 26.93 -14.69
CA TYR A 531 -23.29 26.64 -15.26
C TYR A 531 -23.42 25.74 -16.50
N SER A 532 -22.53 25.91 -17.47
CA SER A 532 -22.40 24.98 -18.60
C SER A 532 -21.92 23.63 -18.12
N TYR A 533 -22.49 22.54 -18.65
CA TYR A 533 -22.19 21.17 -18.20
C TYR A 533 -22.04 20.21 -19.37
N ARG A 534 -21.29 19.13 -19.11
CA ARG A 534 -21.18 17.95 -19.94
C ARG A 534 -21.72 16.76 -19.15
N PHE A 535 -22.96 16.37 -19.46
CA PHE A 535 -23.67 15.31 -18.74
C PHE A 535 -23.47 13.96 -19.40
N ILE A 536 -22.86 13.02 -18.67
CA ILE A 536 -22.51 11.68 -19.14
C ILE A 536 -23.00 10.66 -18.09
N PRO A 537 -24.29 10.30 -18.11
CA PRO A 537 -24.89 9.44 -17.09
C PRO A 537 -24.61 7.95 -17.33
N ALA A 538 -24.60 7.16 -16.25
CA ALA A 538 -24.76 5.71 -16.33
C ALA A 538 -26.22 5.31 -16.12
N PHE A 539 -27.01 5.34 -17.19
CA PHE A 539 -28.39 4.84 -17.16
C PHE A 539 -28.44 3.33 -17.43
N PHE A 540 -29.23 2.63 -16.60
CA PHE A 540 -29.41 1.17 -16.69
C PHE A 540 -30.65 0.76 -17.48
N ASN A 541 -31.64 1.65 -17.59
CA ASN A 541 -32.78 1.44 -18.48
C ASN A 541 -32.36 1.64 -19.94
N ASP A 542 -32.85 0.76 -20.82
CA ASP A 542 -32.65 0.94 -22.26
C ASP A 542 -33.57 2.05 -22.78
N ILE A 543 -33.02 3.26 -22.87
CA ILE A 543 -33.68 4.42 -23.49
C ILE A 543 -33.63 4.28 -25.03
N SER A 544 -34.14 3.19 -25.59
CA SER A 544 -34.15 2.93 -27.03
C SER A 544 -35.32 3.65 -27.74
N GLY A 545 -35.15 3.94 -29.04
CA GLY A 545 -36.09 4.74 -29.84
C GLY A 545 -35.58 6.14 -30.21
N SER A 546 -36.38 6.91 -30.97
CA SER A 546 -36.00 8.21 -31.58
C SER A 546 -35.07 9.06 -30.70
N SER A 547 -33.96 9.50 -31.30
CA SER A 547 -32.70 10.01 -30.72
C SER A 547 -32.61 10.15 -29.18
N LEU A 548 -31.58 9.55 -28.56
CA LEU A 548 -31.26 9.69 -27.12
C LEU A 548 -31.32 11.15 -26.63
N LYS A 549 -30.85 12.11 -27.44
CA LYS A 549 -30.96 13.55 -27.16
C LYS A 549 -32.38 14.11 -27.11
N SER A 550 -33.33 13.55 -27.85
CA SER A 550 -34.75 13.97 -27.74
C SER A 550 -35.36 13.54 -26.41
N GLN A 551 -34.96 12.37 -25.91
CA GLN A 551 -35.46 11.83 -24.64
C GLN A 551 -34.72 12.43 -23.44
N VAL A 552 -33.43 12.75 -23.61
CA VAL A 552 -32.55 13.37 -22.61
C VAL A 552 -31.87 14.60 -23.20
N PRO A 553 -32.54 15.77 -23.25
CA PRO A 553 -31.98 16.97 -23.88
C PRO A 553 -30.67 17.48 -23.26
N ALA A 554 -30.36 17.09 -22.02
CA ALA A 554 -29.13 17.44 -21.33
C ALA A 554 -27.93 16.57 -21.73
N ILE A 555 -28.16 15.45 -22.41
CA ILE A 555 -27.11 14.44 -22.61
C ILE A 555 -26.01 14.94 -23.54
N GLY A 556 -24.78 14.86 -23.04
CA GLY A 556 -23.56 15.21 -23.75
C GLY A 556 -22.59 14.03 -23.90
N GLY A 557 -22.98 12.84 -23.46
CA GLY A 557 -22.27 11.58 -23.62
C GLY A 557 -23.02 10.42 -22.96
N ASP A 558 -22.54 9.20 -23.12
CA ASP A 558 -23.09 8.01 -22.43
C ASP A 558 -21.98 7.26 -21.70
N PHE A 559 -22.34 6.62 -20.58
CA PHE A 559 -21.45 5.79 -19.79
C PHE A 559 -22.04 4.40 -19.57
N LEU A 560 -21.37 3.37 -20.09
CA LEU A 560 -21.72 1.98 -19.84
C LEU A 560 -21.05 1.48 -18.55
N TRP A 561 -21.68 1.71 -17.39
CA TRP A 561 -21.16 1.26 -16.09
C TRP A 561 -20.85 -0.25 -16.04
N GLY A 562 -21.81 -1.08 -16.45
CA GLY A 562 -21.68 -2.54 -16.43
C GLY A 562 -20.73 -3.11 -17.49
N GLY A 563 -20.14 -2.29 -18.35
CA GLY A 563 -19.26 -2.71 -19.44
C GLY A 563 -17.89 -3.25 -18.99
N GLY A 564 -17.61 -3.27 -17.69
CA GLY A 564 -16.39 -3.82 -17.12
C GLY A 564 -16.43 -5.35 -17.01
N TRP A 565 -17.60 -5.96 -17.14
CA TRP A 565 -17.81 -7.40 -17.00
C TRP A 565 -18.62 -7.97 -18.18
N PRO A 566 -18.53 -9.28 -18.45
CA PRO A 566 -19.36 -9.92 -19.45
C PRO A 566 -20.84 -9.96 -19.04
N SER A 567 -21.73 -9.88 -20.03
CA SER A 567 -23.17 -10.12 -19.84
C SER A 567 -23.47 -11.61 -19.80
N GLY A 568 -23.03 -12.29 -18.75
CA GLY A 568 -23.27 -13.72 -18.52
C GLY A 568 -22.02 -14.59 -18.54
N ASN A 569 -22.20 -15.90 -18.71
CA ASN A 569 -21.11 -16.88 -18.72
C ASN A 569 -20.39 -16.97 -20.08
N THR A 570 -19.89 -15.85 -20.58
CA THR A 570 -19.11 -15.79 -21.84
C THR A 570 -17.92 -14.84 -21.67
N PRO A 571 -16.87 -14.95 -22.50
CA PRO A 571 -15.82 -13.93 -22.59
C PRO A 571 -16.42 -12.56 -22.86
N ILE A 572 -15.79 -11.51 -22.29
CA ILE A 572 -16.22 -10.13 -22.54
C ILE A 572 -16.07 -9.81 -24.04
N THR A 573 -17.05 -9.11 -24.62
CA THR A 573 -17.02 -8.66 -26.01
C THR A 573 -17.22 -7.15 -26.11
N TRP A 574 -16.99 -6.60 -27.31
CA TRP A 574 -17.22 -5.19 -27.61
C TRP A 574 -18.69 -4.86 -27.91
N ASP A 575 -19.57 -5.86 -27.98
CA ASP A 575 -20.91 -5.70 -28.57
C ASP A 575 -21.79 -4.71 -27.80
N ASN A 576 -21.72 -4.73 -26.46
CA ASN A 576 -22.48 -3.80 -25.63
C ASN A 576 -22.02 -2.35 -25.82
N ASP A 577 -20.71 -2.13 -25.90
CA ASP A 577 -20.16 -0.79 -26.16
C ASP A 577 -20.51 -0.33 -27.57
N ALA A 578 -20.34 -1.19 -28.57
CA ALA A 578 -20.72 -0.91 -29.94
C ALA A 578 -22.20 -0.54 -30.05
N TYR A 579 -23.08 -1.28 -29.36
CA TYR A 579 -24.50 -0.99 -29.28
C TYR A 579 -24.75 0.39 -28.66
N ARG A 580 -24.14 0.70 -27.50
CA ARG A 580 -24.31 2.00 -26.83
C ARG A 580 -23.84 3.16 -27.72
N ILE A 581 -22.73 3.00 -28.43
CA ILE A 581 -22.18 4.02 -29.34
C ILE A 581 -23.05 4.19 -30.59
N ALA A 582 -23.54 3.09 -31.17
CA ALA A 582 -24.32 3.10 -32.41
C ALA A 582 -25.75 3.62 -32.21
N ARG A 583 -26.24 3.72 -30.97
CA ARG A 583 -27.57 4.25 -30.68
C ARG A 583 -27.69 5.69 -31.21
N ASN A 584 -28.67 5.90 -32.11
CA ASN A 584 -29.04 7.21 -32.64
C ASN A 584 -29.21 8.20 -31.48
N GLY A 585 -28.33 9.19 -31.37
CA GLY A 585 -28.45 10.26 -30.39
C GLY A 585 -27.14 10.74 -29.77
N LEU A 586 -26.08 9.91 -29.77
CA LEU A 586 -24.72 10.41 -29.55
C LEU A 586 -24.15 10.84 -30.90
N ASN A 587 -23.96 12.14 -31.08
CA ASN A 587 -23.27 12.69 -32.23
C ASN A 587 -21.82 13.03 -31.82
N ARG A 588 -20.93 12.05 -31.95
CA ARG A 588 -19.50 12.25 -31.66
C ARG A 588 -18.87 13.33 -32.54
N GLY A 589 -19.35 13.50 -33.78
CA GLY A 589 -18.94 14.59 -34.66
C GLY A 589 -19.37 15.99 -34.18
N ALA A 590 -20.38 16.06 -33.30
CA ALA A 590 -20.82 17.27 -32.61
C ALA A 590 -20.27 17.39 -31.17
N GLY A 591 -19.31 16.53 -30.79
CA GLY A 591 -18.63 16.59 -29.50
C GLY A 591 -19.28 15.78 -28.36
N ASP A 592 -20.24 14.89 -28.66
CA ASP A 592 -20.69 13.93 -27.64
C ASP A 592 -19.64 12.86 -27.36
N LEU A 593 -19.57 12.41 -26.12
CA LEU A 593 -18.50 11.54 -25.62
C LEU A 593 -19.00 10.15 -25.27
N TYR A 594 -18.10 9.18 -25.37
CA TYR A 594 -18.35 7.83 -24.85
C TYR A 594 -17.36 7.49 -23.74
N MET A 595 -17.91 7.09 -22.60
CA MET A 595 -17.17 6.57 -21.46
C MET A 595 -17.41 5.07 -21.34
N ALA A 596 -16.34 4.29 -21.32
CA ALA A 596 -16.38 2.86 -21.11
C ALA A 596 -15.85 2.51 -19.71
N SER A 597 -16.33 1.42 -19.12
CA SER A 597 -15.77 0.91 -17.87
C SER A 597 -14.79 -0.25 -18.07
N VAL A 598 -13.91 -0.40 -17.07
CA VAL A 598 -13.04 -1.55 -16.85
C VAL A 598 -13.05 -1.91 -15.37
N SER A 599 -13.10 -3.20 -15.05
CA SER A 599 -13.16 -3.70 -13.67
C SER A 599 -12.49 -5.08 -13.56
N PRO A 600 -11.78 -5.38 -12.45
CA PRO A 600 -11.05 -6.63 -12.34
C PRO A 600 -11.89 -7.82 -11.87
N TRP A 601 -12.81 -7.59 -10.93
CA TRP A 601 -13.47 -8.63 -10.15
C TRP A 601 -14.88 -8.19 -9.82
N PHE A 602 -15.76 -9.08 -9.33
CA PHE A 602 -17.03 -8.71 -8.71
C PHE A 602 -17.54 -9.86 -7.87
N PHE A 603 -17.77 -9.60 -6.59
CA PHE A 603 -18.38 -10.56 -5.69
C PHE A 603 -19.07 -9.84 -4.54
N VAL A 604 -20.31 -10.24 -4.27
CA VAL A 604 -21.09 -9.76 -3.14
C VAL A 604 -21.82 -10.93 -2.49
N HIS A 605 -21.82 -10.98 -1.15
CA HIS A 605 -22.50 -12.00 -0.36
C HIS A 605 -22.99 -11.40 0.95
N LEU A 606 -24.16 -10.77 0.90
CA LEU A 606 -24.73 -9.97 1.98
C LEU A 606 -26.15 -10.44 2.30
N SER A 607 -26.54 -10.32 3.58
CA SER A 607 -27.87 -10.72 4.07
C SER A 607 -29.01 -9.89 3.49
N SER A 608 -28.72 -8.80 2.79
CA SER A 608 -29.68 -7.96 2.07
C SER A 608 -30.24 -8.59 0.79
N GLY A 609 -29.85 -9.82 0.46
CA GLY A 609 -30.24 -10.54 -0.76
C GLY A 609 -29.28 -10.34 -1.94
N ARG A 610 -28.26 -9.47 -1.79
CA ARG A 610 -27.17 -9.33 -2.75
C ARG A 610 -26.20 -10.50 -2.58
N ASN A 611 -26.33 -11.53 -3.42
CA ASN A 611 -25.54 -12.75 -3.33
C ASN A 611 -25.17 -13.29 -4.72
N GLN A 612 -24.10 -12.76 -5.34
CA GLN A 612 -23.71 -13.13 -6.70
C GLN A 612 -22.22 -12.89 -6.97
N VAL A 613 -21.69 -13.60 -7.97
CA VAL A 613 -20.36 -13.37 -8.56
C VAL A 613 -20.52 -13.07 -10.05
N PHE A 614 -19.70 -12.18 -10.60
CA PHE A 614 -19.60 -12.02 -12.06
C PHE A 614 -18.40 -12.78 -12.61
N ARG A 615 -18.48 -13.14 -13.89
CA ARG A 615 -17.41 -13.86 -14.56
C ARG A 615 -16.16 -12.97 -14.68
N PHE A 616 -15.05 -13.42 -14.10
CA PHE A 616 -13.73 -12.75 -14.14
C PHE A 616 -12.66 -13.58 -14.88
N ASP A 617 -13.04 -14.77 -15.36
CA ASP A 617 -12.16 -15.69 -16.08
C ASP A 617 -11.59 -15.05 -17.37
N ASP A 618 -10.66 -15.75 -18.02
CA ASP A 618 -9.95 -15.29 -19.23
C ASP A 618 -9.16 -13.98 -19.03
N TRP A 619 -8.56 -13.77 -17.85
CA TRP A 619 -7.80 -12.55 -17.54
C TRP A 619 -8.60 -11.27 -17.80
N LEU A 620 -9.91 -11.27 -17.45
CA LEU A 620 -10.89 -10.22 -17.72
C LEU A 620 -10.31 -8.81 -17.67
N TYR A 621 -9.61 -8.47 -16.59
CA TYR A 621 -9.10 -7.12 -16.40
C TYR A 621 -8.16 -6.67 -17.53
N THR A 622 -7.21 -7.54 -17.89
CA THR A 622 -6.24 -7.24 -18.96
C THR A 622 -6.86 -7.31 -20.34
N GLU A 623 -7.76 -8.28 -20.59
CA GLU A 623 -8.49 -8.37 -21.87
C GLU A 623 -9.33 -7.13 -22.12
N ARG A 624 -10.03 -6.64 -21.10
CA ARG A 624 -10.85 -5.44 -21.23
C ARG A 624 -9.98 -4.21 -21.50
N TRP A 625 -8.84 -4.06 -20.83
CA TRP A 625 -7.92 -2.95 -21.14
C TRP A 625 -7.39 -2.99 -22.58
N GLU A 626 -7.02 -4.17 -23.08
CA GLU A 626 -6.54 -4.31 -24.46
C GLU A 626 -7.65 -4.08 -25.48
N MET A 627 -8.86 -4.58 -25.23
CA MET A 627 -10.04 -4.29 -26.05
C MET A 627 -10.33 -2.78 -26.12
N LEU A 628 -10.28 -2.08 -25.00
CA LEU A 628 -10.48 -0.62 -24.95
C LEU A 628 -9.38 0.13 -25.69
N HIS A 629 -8.15 -0.36 -25.67
CA HIS A 629 -7.07 0.17 -26.48
C HIS A 629 -7.35 0.00 -27.98
N ASP A 630 -7.77 -1.19 -28.42
CA ASP A 630 -8.11 -1.45 -29.83
C ASP A 630 -9.28 -0.56 -30.30
N GLN A 631 -10.13 -0.16 -29.36
CA GLN A 631 -11.28 0.71 -29.57
C GLN A 631 -11.03 2.17 -29.14
N ARG A 632 -9.76 2.58 -29.00
CA ARG A 632 -9.39 3.93 -28.53
C ARG A 632 -9.94 5.05 -29.41
N ALA A 633 -10.22 4.80 -30.69
CA ALA A 633 -10.89 5.78 -31.54
C ALA A 633 -12.36 6.03 -31.14
N ASN A 634 -13.00 5.03 -30.51
CA ASN A 634 -14.41 4.97 -30.16
C ASN A 634 -14.70 5.30 -28.69
N VAL A 635 -13.68 5.17 -27.82
CA VAL A 635 -13.78 5.45 -26.39
C VAL A 635 -13.02 6.74 -26.09
N ASP A 636 -13.65 7.69 -25.42
CA ASP A 636 -13.03 8.97 -25.05
C ASP A 636 -12.47 8.94 -23.63
N VAL A 637 -13.19 8.24 -22.74
CA VAL A 637 -12.85 8.07 -21.33
C VAL A 637 -12.93 6.61 -20.93
N VAL A 638 -11.95 6.15 -20.14
CA VAL A 638 -12.07 4.89 -19.42
C VAL A 638 -12.26 5.18 -17.95
N GLN A 639 -13.33 4.63 -17.36
CA GLN A 639 -13.57 4.68 -15.93
C GLN A 639 -13.26 3.32 -15.30
N VAL A 640 -12.31 3.29 -14.36
CA VAL A 640 -12.06 2.13 -13.52
C VAL A 640 -13.16 2.03 -12.48
N VAL A 641 -13.87 0.91 -12.50
CA VAL A 641 -14.98 0.59 -11.60
C VAL A 641 -14.48 -0.55 -10.70
N THR A 642 -13.99 -0.30 -9.48
CA THR A 642 -13.96 0.97 -8.74
C THR A 642 -12.63 1.18 -8.01
N TRP A 643 -12.44 2.38 -7.45
CA TRP A 643 -11.36 2.66 -6.51
C TRP A 643 -11.56 1.86 -5.22
N ASN A 644 -12.72 1.97 -4.57
CA ASN A 644 -12.93 1.56 -3.17
C ASN A 644 -14.28 0.88 -2.86
N ASP A 645 -14.91 0.21 -3.81
CA ASP A 645 -16.14 -0.55 -3.50
C ASP A 645 -15.83 -1.91 -2.88
N TRP A 646 -15.47 -1.89 -1.59
CA TRP A 646 -15.06 -3.09 -0.86
C TRP A 646 -16.18 -4.14 -0.70
N GLY A 647 -17.43 -3.69 -0.56
CA GLY A 647 -18.58 -4.59 -0.36
C GLY A 647 -18.89 -5.46 -1.57
N GLU A 648 -18.52 -5.00 -2.76
CA GLU A 648 -18.75 -5.68 -4.05
C GLU A 648 -17.47 -6.24 -4.67
N SER A 649 -16.35 -6.19 -3.93
CA SER A 649 -15.07 -6.82 -4.26
C SER A 649 -14.41 -6.35 -5.57
N HIS A 650 -14.85 -5.25 -6.16
CA HIS A 650 -14.32 -4.76 -7.45
C HIS A 650 -13.44 -3.52 -7.34
N TYR A 651 -12.97 -3.24 -6.12
CA TYR A 651 -12.01 -2.19 -5.81
C TYR A 651 -10.61 -2.53 -6.34
N ILE A 652 -9.81 -1.49 -6.59
CA ILE A 652 -8.38 -1.61 -6.88
C ILE A 652 -7.48 -0.93 -5.84
N ALA A 653 -8.04 -0.08 -4.97
CA ALA A 653 -7.30 0.54 -3.88
C ALA A 653 -6.94 -0.48 -2.79
N SER A 654 -6.05 -0.08 -1.90
CA SER A 654 -5.71 -0.87 -0.72
C SER A 654 -6.91 -1.02 0.20
N VAL A 655 -7.05 -2.19 0.84
CA VAL A 655 -7.97 -2.37 1.97
C VAL A 655 -7.28 -1.86 3.24
N ASP A 656 -7.19 -0.54 3.38
CA ASP A 656 -6.63 0.09 4.58
C ASP A 656 -7.67 0.01 5.73
N PRO A 657 -7.30 -0.41 6.94
CA PRO A 657 -8.17 -0.41 8.13
C PRO A 657 -8.51 1.01 8.66
N ILE A 658 -8.96 1.93 7.81
CA ILE A 658 -9.77 3.05 8.32
C ILE A 658 -11.09 2.44 8.82
N ALA A 659 -11.20 2.29 10.13
CA ALA A 659 -12.36 1.66 10.78
C ALA A 659 -13.66 2.35 10.35
N GLY A 660 -14.58 1.58 9.74
CA GLY A 660 -15.90 2.03 9.28
C GLY A 660 -16.09 2.02 7.76
N ASP A 661 -15.02 2.04 6.96
CA ASP A 661 -15.11 2.14 5.50
C ASP A 661 -15.67 0.85 4.85
N ILE A 662 -15.53 -0.31 5.50
CA ILE A 662 -16.02 -1.60 4.99
C ILE A 662 -17.48 -1.81 5.42
N PRO A 663 -18.38 -2.14 4.48
CA PRO A 663 -19.76 -2.40 4.84
C PRO A 663 -19.96 -3.57 5.79
N ALA A 664 -20.90 -3.44 6.73
CA ALA A 664 -21.21 -4.47 7.72
C ALA A 664 -21.57 -5.80 7.04
N GLY A 665 -20.98 -6.92 7.48
CA GLY A 665 -21.24 -8.25 6.89
C GLY A 665 -20.37 -8.61 5.69
N ALA A 666 -19.61 -7.67 5.11
CA ALA A 666 -18.61 -7.97 4.07
C ALA A 666 -17.32 -8.54 4.69
N PHE A 667 -17.41 -9.70 5.36
CA PHE A 667 -16.27 -10.37 6.02
C PHE A 667 -15.14 -10.77 5.04
N TYR A 668 -15.42 -10.74 3.75
CA TYR A 668 -14.51 -11.01 2.65
C TYR A 668 -13.75 -9.77 2.15
N ALA A 669 -13.97 -8.60 2.78
CA ALA A 669 -13.25 -7.37 2.50
C ALA A 669 -12.31 -7.03 3.66
N THR A 670 -11.21 -7.79 3.78
CA THR A 670 -10.18 -7.59 4.80
C THR A 670 -8.82 -7.35 4.14
N PRO A 671 -7.78 -6.92 4.88
CA PRO A 671 -6.43 -6.74 4.31
C PRO A 671 -5.84 -7.99 3.62
N GLN A 672 -6.39 -9.19 3.87
CA GLN A 672 -6.01 -10.40 3.14
C GLN A 672 -6.43 -10.34 1.66
N TYR A 673 -7.51 -9.63 1.35
CA TYR A 673 -8.07 -9.46 0.01
C TYR A 673 -7.65 -8.12 -0.60
N ASP A 674 -6.44 -7.65 -0.28
CA ASP A 674 -5.91 -6.45 -0.90
C ASP A 674 -5.80 -6.62 -2.42
N HIS A 675 -6.29 -5.62 -3.16
CA HIS A 675 -6.37 -5.63 -4.63
C HIS A 675 -5.35 -4.70 -5.31
N THR A 676 -4.33 -4.22 -4.59
CA THR A 676 -3.35 -3.27 -5.15
C THR A 676 -2.54 -3.85 -6.32
N ALA A 677 -2.47 -5.17 -6.48
CA ALA A 677 -1.91 -5.78 -7.69
C ALA A 677 -2.64 -5.32 -8.96
N PHE A 678 -3.97 -5.22 -8.92
CA PHE A 678 -4.76 -4.68 -10.03
C PHE A 678 -4.47 -3.19 -10.25
N LEU A 679 -4.35 -2.39 -9.18
CA LEU A 679 -3.98 -0.98 -9.27
C LEU A 679 -2.62 -0.77 -9.95
N TYR A 680 -1.60 -1.54 -9.57
CA TYR A 680 -0.28 -1.42 -10.20
C TYR A 680 -0.28 -1.87 -11.66
N MET A 681 -1.16 -2.80 -12.03
CA MET A 681 -1.37 -3.19 -13.42
C MET A 681 -2.09 -2.08 -14.21
N THR A 682 -3.02 -1.35 -13.58
CA THR A 682 -3.68 -0.16 -14.15
C THR A 682 -2.68 0.86 -14.66
N GLY A 683 -1.57 1.09 -13.95
CA GLY A 683 -0.54 2.05 -14.38
C GLY A 683 0.00 1.80 -15.80
N TYR A 684 0.25 0.53 -16.13
CA TYR A 684 0.69 0.14 -17.47
C TYR A 684 -0.42 0.35 -18.52
N TYR A 685 -1.62 -0.16 -18.26
CA TYR A 685 -2.70 -0.13 -19.24
C TYR A 685 -3.32 1.26 -19.41
N ALA A 686 -3.38 2.09 -18.37
CA ALA A 686 -3.77 3.49 -18.47
C ALA A 686 -2.80 4.26 -19.37
N SER A 687 -1.49 4.04 -19.22
CA SER A 687 -0.48 4.61 -20.12
C SER A 687 -0.63 4.09 -21.55
N TYR A 688 -0.85 2.77 -21.73
CA TYR A 688 -1.06 2.16 -23.04
C TYR A 688 -2.28 2.75 -23.76
N TYR A 689 -3.41 2.88 -23.04
CA TYR A 689 -4.63 3.47 -23.56
C TYR A 689 -4.43 4.96 -23.89
N LYS A 690 -3.85 5.75 -22.99
CA LYS A 690 -3.68 7.20 -23.20
C LYS A 690 -2.73 7.49 -24.35
N THR A 691 -1.59 6.80 -24.42
CA THR A 691 -0.56 7.09 -25.44
C THR A 691 -0.83 6.42 -26.78
N GLY A 692 -1.63 5.36 -26.82
CA GLY A 692 -1.80 4.55 -28.02
C GLY A 692 -0.60 3.65 -28.35
N ASN A 693 0.44 3.62 -27.50
CA ASN A 693 1.65 2.83 -27.72
C ASN A 693 1.88 1.93 -26.51
N ARG A 694 2.21 0.64 -26.74
CA ARG A 694 2.54 -0.27 -25.63
C ARG A 694 3.75 0.28 -24.88
N PRO A 695 3.63 0.58 -23.56
CA PRO A 695 4.78 1.00 -22.78
C PRO A 695 5.85 -0.09 -22.79
N THR A 696 7.12 0.32 -22.91
CA THR A 696 8.24 -0.60 -22.74
C THR A 696 8.28 -1.06 -21.28
N VAL A 697 8.33 -2.38 -21.07
CA VAL A 697 8.58 -2.94 -19.74
C VAL A 697 10.05 -2.75 -19.40
N THR A 698 10.35 -1.88 -18.45
CA THR A 698 11.73 -1.54 -18.02
C THR A 698 12.17 -2.28 -16.76
N PHE A 699 11.25 -2.95 -16.08
CA PHE A 699 11.53 -3.77 -14.91
C PHE A 699 10.63 -5.01 -14.95
N ASP A 700 11.19 -6.18 -14.61
CA ASP A 700 10.41 -7.40 -14.51
C ASP A 700 9.41 -7.25 -13.34
N LYS A 701 8.15 -7.62 -13.54
CA LYS A 701 7.13 -7.52 -12.49
C LYS A 701 6.07 -8.58 -12.68
N ILE A 702 5.77 -9.33 -11.63
CA ILE A 702 4.73 -10.36 -11.63
C ILE A 702 3.50 -9.93 -10.84
N PHE A 703 2.34 -10.31 -11.34
CA PHE A 703 1.04 -10.16 -10.71
C PHE A 703 0.36 -11.52 -10.68
N MET A 704 -0.18 -11.90 -9.54
CA MET A 704 -0.88 -13.17 -9.35
C MET A 704 -2.17 -12.95 -8.57
N TRP A 705 -3.21 -13.65 -8.95
CA TRP A 705 -4.46 -13.64 -8.19
C TRP A 705 -5.23 -14.94 -8.37
N GLY A 706 -6.08 -15.22 -7.38
CA GLY A 706 -6.96 -16.38 -7.35
C GLY A 706 -7.88 -16.31 -6.14
N ARG A 707 -8.92 -17.15 -6.14
CA ARG A 707 -9.81 -17.27 -4.97
C ARG A 707 -9.10 -18.03 -3.85
N ALA A 708 -9.48 -17.76 -2.62
CA ALA A 708 -8.99 -18.49 -1.45
C ALA A 708 -9.65 -19.87 -1.27
N TYR A 709 -10.86 -20.02 -1.83
CA TYR A 709 -11.71 -21.19 -1.66
C TYR A 709 -12.25 -21.67 -3.01
N SER A 710 -12.47 -22.99 -3.11
CA SER A 710 -13.07 -23.58 -4.31
C SER A 710 -14.48 -23.04 -4.54
N ARG A 711 -14.87 -22.88 -5.81
CA ARG A 711 -16.26 -22.54 -6.18
C ARG A 711 -17.26 -23.60 -5.74
N ASP A 712 -16.81 -24.84 -5.65
CA ASP A 712 -17.66 -25.98 -5.35
C ASP A 712 -17.70 -26.27 -3.83
N LEU A 713 -17.06 -25.43 -3.01
CA LEU A 713 -17.10 -25.53 -1.55
C LEU A 713 -18.53 -25.25 -1.05
N SER A 714 -19.20 -26.29 -0.56
CA SER A 714 -20.52 -26.14 0.06
C SER A 714 -20.39 -25.59 1.47
N ILE A 715 -21.06 -24.46 1.73
CA ILE A 715 -21.11 -23.80 3.03
C ILE A 715 -22.57 -23.68 3.46
N SER A 716 -22.82 -23.91 4.74
CA SER A 716 -24.11 -23.66 5.37
C SER A 716 -24.05 -22.33 6.12
N ASP A 717 -24.60 -21.29 5.50
CA ASP A 717 -24.84 -19.99 6.13
C ASP A 717 -26.31 -19.56 5.94
N SER A 718 -26.67 -18.40 6.50
CA SER A 718 -28.04 -17.87 6.46
C SER A 718 -28.44 -17.23 5.12
N ILE A 719 -27.50 -17.04 4.19
CA ILE A 719 -27.73 -16.33 2.91
C ILE A 719 -27.92 -17.35 1.77
N GLY A 720 -27.20 -18.47 1.83
CA GLY A 720 -27.27 -19.56 0.87
C GLY A 720 -26.27 -19.43 -0.29
N PRO A 721 -26.31 -20.38 -1.25
CA PRO A 721 -25.35 -20.47 -2.34
C PRO A 721 -25.28 -19.21 -3.20
N VAL A 722 -24.06 -18.84 -3.60
CA VAL A 722 -23.79 -17.67 -4.44
C VAL A 722 -24.34 -17.87 -5.85
N GLN A 723 -25.14 -16.92 -6.35
CA GLN A 723 -25.59 -16.94 -7.73
C GLN A 723 -24.40 -16.86 -8.69
N ASN A 724 -24.48 -17.59 -9.81
CA ASN A 724 -23.45 -17.62 -10.85
C ASN A 724 -22.10 -18.24 -10.43
N ALA A 725 -22.02 -18.94 -9.30
CA ALA A 725 -20.80 -19.64 -8.86
C ALA A 725 -20.21 -20.57 -9.94
N GLY A 726 -21.05 -21.18 -10.79
CA GLY A 726 -20.63 -22.02 -11.90
C GLY A 726 -20.01 -21.29 -13.10
N TRP A 727 -20.03 -19.96 -13.14
CA TRP A 727 -19.47 -19.17 -14.25
C TRP A 727 -17.97 -18.92 -14.13
N VAL A 728 -17.40 -19.19 -12.96
CA VAL A 728 -15.99 -18.90 -12.64
C VAL A 728 -15.21 -20.17 -12.40
N SER A 729 -13.90 -20.16 -12.63
CA SER A 729 -13.03 -21.33 -12.43
C SER A 729 -12.15 -21.22 -11.18
N ASP A 730 -11.67 -22.36 -10.70
CA ASP A 730 -10.64 -22.45 -9.66
C ASP A 730 -9.25 -22.29 -10.32
N THR A 731 -8.93 -21.07 -10.73
CA THR A 731 -7.76 -20.75 -11.55
C THR A 731 -6.82 -19.75 -10.86
N LEU A 732 -5.52 -20.02 -10.95
CA LEU A 732 -4.45 -19.10 -10.62
C LEU A 732 -4.14 -18.32 -11.90
N PHE A 733 -4.40 -17.02 -11.87
CA PHE A 733 -4.04 -16.13 -12.96
C PHE A 733 -2.69 -15.50 -12.67
N VAL A 734 -1.84 -15.42 -13.68
CA VAL A 734 -0.51 -14.84 -13.62
C VAL A 734 -0.33 -13.89 -14.80
N ILE A 735 0.06 -12.65 -14.50
CA ILE A 735 0.55 -11.69 -15.50
C ILE A 735 2.00 -11.40 -15.17
N LEU A 736 2.89 -11.60 -16.14
CA LEU A 736 4.29 -11.23 -16.01
C LEU A 736 4.62 -10.15 -17.02
N PHE A 737 5.00 -8.97 -16.53
CA PHE A 737 5.69 -7.97 -17.33
C PHE A 737 7.16 -8.35 -17.36
N ALA A 738 7.66 -8.84 -18.50
CA ALA A 738 9.05 -9.21 -18.64
C ALA A 738 9.82 -8.20 -19.48
N THR A 739 11.05 -7.88 -19.07
CA THR A 739 11.95 -6.97 -19.82
C THR A 739 12.53 -7.61 -21.08
N GLY A 740 12.49 -8.93 -21.17
CA GLY A 740 13.06 -9.72 -22.24
C GLY A 740 12.74 -11.20 -22.10
N PRO A 741 13.08 -12.03 -23.10
CA PRO A 741 12.87 -13.47 -23.05
C PRO A 741 13.43 -14.08 -21.76
N ALA A 742 12.66 -14.95 -21.13
CA ALA A 742 12.99 -15.61 -19.87
C ALA A 742 12.16 -16.90 -19.71
N GLN A 743 12.44 -17.65 -18.64
CA GLN A 743 11.69 -18.80 -18.21
C GLN A 743 11.10 -18.52 -16.83
N LEU A 744 9.78 -18.55 -16.72
CA LEU A 744 9.06 -18.43 -15.45
C LEU A 744 8.73 -19.83 -14.92
N THR A 745 9.09 -20.09 -13.67
CA THR A 745 8.70 -21.29 -12.93
C THR A 745 7.73 -20.89 -11.82
N VAL A 746 6.55 -21.49 -11.74
CA VAL A 746 5.59 -21.29 -10.63
C VAL A 746 5.34 -22.61 -9.92
N THR A 747 5.41 -22.57 -8.59
CA THR A 747 5.25 -23.70 -7.70
C THR A 747 4.09 -23.44 -6.72
N GLN A 748 3.15 -24.39 -6.65
CA GLN A 748 2.02 -24.38 -5.71
C GLN A 748 1.65 -25.82 -5.31
N GLY A 749 1.39 -26.09 -4.02
CA GLY A 749 0.92 -27.41 -3.57
C GLY A 749 1.76 -28.61 -4.04
N GLY A 750 3.08 -28.44 -4.20
CA GLY A 750 3.99 -29.45 -4.75
C GLY A 750 3.97 -29.61 -6.28
N THR A 751 3.08 -28.92 -6.98
CA THR A 751 3.03 -28.84 -8.44
C THR A 751 3.97 -27.75 -8.93
N ILE A 752 4.72 -28.03 -10.00
CA ILE A 752 5.64 -27.10 -10.66
C ILE A 752 5.20 -26.92 -12.11
N TRP A 753 5.07 -25.67 -12.53
CA TRP A 753 4.83 -25.28 -13.91
C TRP A 753 5.97 -24.40 -14.41
N ILE A 754 6.32 -24.57 -15.68
CA ILE A 754 7.38 -23.81 -16.34
C ILE A 754 6.83 -23.26 -17.65
N ALA A 755 7.01 -21.96 -17.88
CA ALA A 755 6.66 -21.29 -19.13
C ALA A 755 7.82 -20.44 -19.65
N ASN A 756 7.99 -20.43 -20.97
CA ASN A 756 8.84 -19.44 -21.62
C ASN A 756 8.03 -18.16 -21.83
N VAL A 757 8.63 -17.02 -21.52
CA VAL A 757 8.01 -15.70 -21.61
C VAL A 757 8.83 -14.82 -22.55
N VAL A 758 8.19 -13.81 -23.14
CA VAL A 758 8.81 -12.84 -24.05
C VAL A 758 8.78 -11.44 -23.44
N ALA A 759 9.49 -10.48 -24.04
CA ALA A 759 9.44 -9.09 -23.62
C ALA A 759 8.00 -8.55 -23.69
N GLY A 760 7.60 -7.76 -22.69
CA GLY A 760 6.26 -7.22 -22.53
C GLY A 760 5.37 -8.02 -21.57
N PRO A 761 4.05 -7.76 -21.57
CA PRO A 761 3.09 -8.52 -20.79
C PRO A 761 2.91 -9.96 -21.29
N ASN A 762 2.89 -10.93 -20.39
CA ASN A 762 2.63 -12.33 -20.65
C ASN A 762 1.44 -12.79 -19.80
N LYS A 763 0.40 -13.33 -20.44
CA LYS A 763 -0.80 -13.88 -19.79
C LYS A 763 -0.64 -15.37 -19.60
N LEU A 764 -0.67 -15.82 -18.35
CA LEU A 764 -0.42 -17.20 -17.96
C LEU A 764 -1.46 -17.61 -16.91
N SER A 765 -1.85 -18.88 -16.91
CA SER A 765 -2.80 -19.39 -15.92
C SER A 765 -2.62 -20.88 -15.71
N HIS A 766 -3.05 -21.35 -14.55
CA HIS A 766 -3.04 -22.76 -14.21
C HIS A 766 -4.19 -23.05 -13.22
N ALA A 767 -4.67 -24.29 -13.17
CA ALA A 767 -5.59 -24.69 -12.11
C ALA A 767 -4.97 -24.42 -10.72
N LEU A 768 -5.77 -23.88 -9.80
CA LEU A 768 -5.39 -23.76 -8.40
C LEU A 768 -5.34 -25.14 -7.76
N VAL A 769 -4.29 -25.42 -7.00
CA VAL A 769 -4.20 -26.61 -6.16
C VAL A 769 -4.08 -26.19 -4.71
N THR A 770 -4.54 -27.06 -3.80
CA THR A 770 -4.50 -26.81 -2.37
C THR A 770 -3.08 -26.41 -1.95
N THR A 771 -2.93 -25.19 -1.44
CA THR A 771 -1.63 -24.60 -1.15
C THR A 771 -1.71 -23.54 -0.06
N THR A 772 -0.61 -23.36 0.66
CA THR A 772 -0.44 -22.25 1.63
C THR A 772 0.38 -21.09 1.05
N THR A 773 1.02 -21.29 -0.09
CA THR A 773 1.78 -20.26 -0.80
C THR A 773 1.90 -20.59 -2.28
N VAL A 774 2.07 -19.57 -3.11
CA VAL A 774 2.49 -19.71 -4.50
C VAL A 774 3.84 -19.03 -4.66
N THR A 775 4.83 -19.74 -5.20
CA THR A 775 6.17 -19.19 -5.45
C THR A 775 6.44 -19.12 -6.94
N ALA A 776 6.88 -17.95 -7.41
CA ALA A 776 7.33 -17.69 -8.76
C ALA A 776 8.84 -17.44 -8.79
N VAL A 777 9.53 -18.03 -9.77
CA VAL A 777 10.96 -17.82 -10.02
C VAL A 777 11.13 -17.48 -11.50
N LEU A 778 11.65 -16.29 -11.79
CA LEU A 778 11.97 -15.89 -13.16
C LEU A 778 13.46 -16.12 -13.41
N ASN A 779 13.79 -16.93 -14.41
CA ASN A 779 15.16 -17.19 -14.83
C ASN A 779 15.42 -16.63 -16.23
N ARG A 780 16.54 -15.92 -16.41
CA ARG A 780 16.98 -15.39 -17.71
C ARG A 780 18.41 -15.83 -17.95
N ASN A 781 18.64 -16.53 -19.06
CA ASN A 781 19.97 -17.04 -19.44
C ASN A 781 20.62 -17.88 -18.31
N GLY A 782 19.82 -18.70 -17.62
CA GLY A 782 20.29 -19.55 -16.51
C GLY A 782 20.57 -18.81 -15.20
N GLN A 783 20.25 -17.52 -15.10
CA GLN A 783 20.37 -16.73 -13.88
C GLN A 783 18.99 -16.42 -13.29
N ASN A 784 18.87 -16.51 -11.96
CA ASN A 784 17.67 -16.09 -11.25
C ASN A 784 17.56 -14.55 -11.28
N VAL A 785 16.50 -14.05 -11.91
CA VAL A 785 16.16 -12.61 -11.96
C VAL A 785 15.43 -12.21 -10.68
N PHE A 786 14.42 -13.00 -10.29
CA PHE A 786 13.74 -12.84 -9.00
C PHE A 786 13.13 -14.16 -8.53
N THR A 787 12.97 -14.25 -7.21
CA THR A 787 12.09 -15.21 -6.54
C THR A 787 11.05 -14.43 -5.74
N PHE A 788 9.77 -14.73 -5.95
CA PHE A 788 8.67 -14.09 -5.26
C PHE A 788 7.69 -15.15 -4.73
N SER A 789 7.42 -15.11 -3.42
CA SER A 789 6.44 -15.99 -2.77
C SER A 789 5.28 -15.15 -2.25
N THR A 790 4.07 -15.61 -2.51
CA THR A 790 2.83 -14.88 -2.19
C THR A 790 2.16 -15.40 -0.93
N PRO A 791 1.31 -14.58 -0.29
CA PRO A 791 0.36 -15.05 0.72
C PRO A 791 -0.88 -15.73 0.10
N LEU A 792 -0.87 -16.07 -1.21
CA LEU A 792 -1.98 -16.77 -1.85
C LEU A 792 -2.13 -18.15 -1.23
N THR A 793 -3.20 -18.32 -0.47
CA THR A 793 -3.63 -19.60 0.10
C THR A 793 -4.85 -20.08 -0.67
N TYR A 794 -4.93 -21.38 -0.93
CA TYR A 794 -6.08 -21.99 -1.59
C TYR A 794 -6.47 -23.31 -0.93
N GLY A 795 -7.76 -23.50 -0.70
CA GLY A 795 -8.31 -24.74 -0.15
C GLY A 795 -7.93 -24.99 1.32
N GLN A 796 -7.62 -23.92 2.07
CA GLN A 796 -7.24 -24.00 3.49
C GLN A 796 -8.35 -23.47 4.40
N GLY A 797 -8.68 -24.24 5.43
CA GLY A 797 -9.71 -23.87 6.41
C GLY A 797 -11.13 -23.86 5.85
N THR A 798 -12.06 -23.35 6.64
CA THR A 798 -13.47 -23.16 6.25
C THR A 798 -13.84 -21.71 6.52
N PRO A 799 -14.30 -20.93 5.53
CA PRO A 799 -14.68 -19.55 5.76
C PRO A 799 -16.01 -19.47 6.50
N SER A 800 -16.28 -18.32 7.12
CA SER A 800 -17.52 -18.04 7.86
C SER A 800 -18.78 -17.95 6.99
N GLY A 801 -18.62 -17.85 5.68
CA GLY A 801 -19.66 -17.81 4.66
C GLY A 801 -19.02 -18.00 3.29
N TYR A 802 -19.84 -18.04 2.23
CA TYR A 802 -19.27 -18.08 0.88
C TYR A 802 -18.37 -16.88 0.62
N ASN A 803 -17.20 -17.15 0.02
CA ASN A 803 -16.25 -16.11 -0.30
C ASN A 803 -15.60 -16.37 -1.65
N PHE A 804 -15.98 -15.55 -2.63
CA PHE A 804 -15.42 -15.54 -3.98
C PHE A 804 -14.53 -14.32 -4.24
N ASN A 805 -14.16 -13.57 -3.21
CA ASN A 805 -13.20 -12.48 -3.38
C ASN A 805 -11.81 -13.04 -3.73
N ALA A 806 -11.00 -12.24 -4.43
CA ALA A 806 -9.67 -12.61 -4.85
C ALA A 806 -8.64 -12.24 -3.80
N ILE A 807 -7.69 -13.13 -3.55
CA ILE A 807 -6.41 -12.72 -2.97
C ILE A 807 -5.54 -12.31 -4.16
N THR A 808 -4.86 -11.17 -4.04
CA THR A 808 -3.93 -10.70 -5.07
C THR A 808 -2.53 -10.53 -4.49
N ALA A 809 -1.53 -10.61 -5.36
CA ALA A 809 -0.15 -10.37 -5.00
C ALA A 809 0.60 -9.79 -6.20
N SER A 810 1.56 -8.90 -5.92
CA SER A 810 2.52 -8.46 -6.92
C SER A 810 3.91 -8.33 -6.32
N GLY A 811 4.93 -8.59 -7.12
CA GLY A 811 6.33 -8.56 -6.70
C GLY A 811 7.26 -8.22 -7.86
N PRO A 812 8.56 -8.06 -7.59
CA PRO A 812 9.58 -8.05 -8.65
C PRO A 812 9.39 -9.21 -9.62
#